data_AF-A0A086Q696-F1
#
_entry.id   AF-A0A086Q696-F1
#
_cell.length_a   1.000
_cell.length_b   1.000
_cell.length_c   1.000
_cell.angle_alpha   90.00
_cell.angle_beta   90.00
_cell.angle_gamma   90.00
#
_symmetry.space_group_name_H-M   'P 1'
#
loop_
_entity.id
_entity.type
_entity.pdbx_description
1 polymer ?
#
loop_
_entity_poly.entity_id
_entity_poly.type
_entity_poly.pdbx_seq_one_letter_code
_entity_poly.pdbx_strand_id
1 'polypeptide(L)'
;MRRPCLFRSTFLLLLALLPLFSLLSESISPSSRSLPSHQTRALHADLDAARKPASFLSRSEPALSLSSSRETEEDPGRAANASARLPELEAALQEELQAAAVREIASGFSASSTRTLSSSVSSPSHAASVAEAETRPDSSSDPVNDGDSTSGGETPDPLPTLAEVRAALASTVAQSRTFTRRLAAKNGEQVEDGDEELAERKRVRKPPRDTSAYSVFSVPALKLEGVAIADQEEAVGSFAVSVGCGFFHDPPAIPGVAHQLEHLIFLGAEGEEAATSWDEFVSQRGGTHNAHTTAELTTFFVAAPTDTLPELLDRFLLHLFHPLLAAEQFASEVMAVQFEHEKNQPDVARVLLELAMAVTPSLASPASSATQDEVPTSFYRPEVARKFGTGDFDTLCKTPLEQGLDVLKALREFHGKCYKPENMTIAVRMGRRSVPIIVEGAVDASGQSLRIPAEVEAAAEREAEKRSVYTPKEIGEMVVRILSKYVQANSPETEAHADKTKMPHNKGNSFSASSSRDLTPQRTPSDASSSASPSVSSAPASSQAKRRNEVLKTVRLHAGERQKEESQVASFLEAAVGEDAYRSRPNATAEDSSPTDGESDASGKLYRVFRQHGWGKRLLVVWERRTNWTVRGYDEVFQPTALLEYLLEYPGEAALLNRLKAQGLIADAEYVDYTTSQKAFVGLLFELTDEGEEKFEDVVSATLAYAEQLRTSVTETYILDFFDEFARVSNRSWTYKDPEDAVSAVIAAAEKLAVLPQRPDMVIAGGEFVSLPGDRTLLVDVLKEELESFGRARASAFVVLPEDAARGSAEVVHAFRPYGVQFSVSALPSLAQAEKVGERISRTDAAEKMELLHAELASEDLISHSMIESSALEDAEVEEERKKLEASGPPCVLVTEESFSVFWKNAEPFNKPIVRGYFKLRVSAEDATAQNTLYGKIFATLAGERARTALASFQGCGVDLLMSFTNGALVLEIQAFSELFAPVLARLIEVLKESQDNVKQSDFNKIFNTLKVQLSDFSTVTPFELALDVALSVVRRNRFSQLDLRSAVTDTSSQFEDFKAFLEKVLTKNALDVFIMGDIDYEEARKLAEDFRAALSKQPLPFSESAGSEILNLADDIEIRFSNPIPEDATNAYVSLYVTHPPPDMMEMVVYSLIGEVISSPFFDTIRTHWMDGYVAAAAVREVPPAMTLATIVQ
;
A
#
# COMPACT_ATOMS: atom_id res chain seq x y z
N MET A 1 9.22 12.22 -11.00
CA MET A 1 8.08 11.33 -11.32
C MET A 1 7.93 10.28 -10.24
N ARG A 2 7.09 10.53 -9.23
CA ARG A 2 6.64 9.45 -8.34
C ARG A 2 5.53 8.74 -9.10
N ARG A 3 5.77 7.51 -9.57
CA ARG A 3 4.72 6.63 -10.09
C ARG A 3 3.70 6.39 -8.97
N PRO A 4 2.42 6.79 -9.10
CA PRO A 4 1.34 6.01 -8.54
C PRO A 4 0.92 5.05 -9.66
N CYS A 5 1.58 3.90 -9.79
CA CYS A 5 0.97 2.83 -10.59
C CYS A 5 -0.43 2.59 -10.02
N LEU A 6 -1.46 2.45 -10.86
CA LEU A 6 -2.83 2.14 -10.43
C LEU A 6 -3.02 0.73 -9.83
N PHE A 7 -1.92 0.08 -9.45
CA PHE A 7 -1.91 -1.03 -8.52
C PHE A 7 -1.18 -0.75 -7.20
N ARG A 8 -0.78 0.50 -6.93
CA ARG A 8 -0.43 0.99 -5.59
C ARG A 8 -1.63 1.60 -4.86
N SER A 9 -2.70 1.98 -5.57
CA SER A 9 -3.89 2.61 -4.95
C SER A 9 -4.89 1.63 -4.31
N THR A 10 -4.77 0.32 -4.55
CA THR A 10 -5.45 -0.73 -3.73
C THR A 10 -4.50 -1.47 -2.80
N PHE A 11 -3.19 -1.25 -2.95
CA PHE A 11 -2.12 -1.95 -2.22
C PHE A 11 -1.79 -1.34 -0.86
N LEU A 12 -2.18 -0.08 -0.66
CA LEU A 12 -2.05 0.65 0.59
C LEU A 12 -3.40 0.72 1.30
N LEU A 13 -4.18 -0.37 1.43
CA LEU A 13 -5.40 -0.34 2.27
C LEU A 13 -5.38 -1.22 3.52
N LEU A 14 -4.41 -2.13 3.66
CA LEU A 14 -4.06 -2.76 4.95
C LEU A 14 -2.82 -2.09 5.57
N LEU A 15 -1.93 -1.54 4.73
CA LEU A 15 -0.98 -0.49 5.14
C LEU A 15 -1.62 0.91 5.17
N ALA A 16 -2.87 1.13 4.70
CA ALA A 16 -3.60 2.44 4.84
C ALA A 16 -3.79 2.87 6.28
N LEU A 17 -3.74 1.95 7.25
CA LEU A 17 -3.84 2.34 8.66
C LEU A 17 -2.56 3.04 9.16
N LEU A 18 -1.52 3.17 8.33
CA LEU A 18 -0.30 3.92 8.65
C LEU A 18 -0.17 5.30 7.96
N PRO A 19 -0.66 5.58 6.73
CA PRO A 19 -0.64 6.93 6.16
C PRO A 19 -2.00 7.68 6.10
N LEU A 20 -3.13 7.11 6.55
CA LEU A 20 -4.32 7.95 6.87
C LEU A 20 -4.09 8.92 8.06
N PHE A 21 -2.88 8.89 8.65
CA PHE A 21 -2.44 9.74 9.75
C PHE A 21 -1.45 10.86 9.34
N SER A 22 -1.22 11.09 8.04
CA SER A 22 -0.28 12.12 7.54
C SER A 22 -0.81 13.56 7.56
N LEU A 23 -1.96 13.83 8.18
CA LEU A 23 -2.46 15.20 8.43
C LEU A 23 -2.04 15.78 9.79
N LEU A 24 -1.15 15.11 10.56
CA LEU A 24 -0.91 15.44 11.97
C LEU A 24 0.52 15.40 12.51
N SER A 25 1.61 15.38 11.73
CA SER A 25 2.95 15.53 12.35
C SER A 25 4.01 16.13 11.44
N GLU A 26 4.52 17.31 11.80
CA GLU A 26 5.83 17.84 11.40
C GLU A 26 6.77 17.82 12.63
N SER A 27 8.03 17.50 12.36
CA SER A 27 9.10 16.90 13.19
C SER A 27 9.85 17.79 14.20
N ILE A 28 10.50 17.18 15.22
CA ILE A 28 11.98 17.04 15.42
C ILE A 28 12.34 16.41 16.79
N SER A 29 13.29 15.46 16.80
CA SER A 29 13.86 14.73 17.96
C SER A 29 15.05 15.44 18.66
N PRO A 30 15.48 15.01 19.87
CA PRO A 30 16.36 15.77 20.77
C PRO A 30 17.83 15.31 20.76
N SER A 31 18.75 16.23 21.10
CA SER A 31 20.08 15.87 21.61
C SER A 31 20.41 16.64 22.89
N SER A 32 20.72 15.87 23.92
CA SER A 32 21.10 16.24 25.28
C SER A 32 22.43 17.01 25.40
N ARG A 33 22.57 17.89 26.40
CA ARG A 33 23.51 17.70 27.53
C ARG A 33 23.43 18.79 28.61
N SER A 34 23.16 18.31 29.83
CA SER A 34 23.69 18.67 31.16
C SER A 34 23.77 20.13 31.64
N LEU A 35 22.98 20.37 32.70
CA LEU A 35 23.04 21.43 33.71
C LEU A 35 24.42 21.59 34.40
N PRO A 36 24.61 22.71 35.13
CA PRO A 36 24.63 22.55 36.58
C PRO A 36 23.76 23.54 37.37
N SER A 37 23.22 22.96 38.44
CA SER A 37 22.49 23.46 39.61
C SER A 37 23.00 24.76 40.26
N HIS A 38 22.09 25.54 40.85
CA HIS A 38 22.00 25.66 42.33
C HIS A 38 20.74 26.45 42.82
N GLN A 39 19.99 25.75 43.69
CA GLN A 39 19.41 26.19 44.96
C GLN A 39 18.22 27.17 45.05
N THR A 40 17.05 26.57 45.32
CA THR A 40 16.20 26.76 46.52
C THR A 40 16.18 28.12 47.22
N ARG A 41 14.98 28.74 47.30
CA ARG A 41 14.27 28.90 48.57
C ARG A 41 12.82 29.34 48.40
N ALA A 42 11.99 28.77 49.25
CA ALA A 42 10.56 28.95 49.41
C ALA A 42 10.20 30.17 50.27
N LEU A 43 8.89 30.49 50.24
CA LEU A 43 7.97 30.76 51.37
C LEU A 43 7.18 32.08 51.28
N HIS A 44 5.85 31.90 51.29
CA HIS A 44 4.82 32.64 52.07
C HIS A 44 4.60 34.14 51.78
N ALA A 45 3.42 34.74 51.95
CA ALA A 45 2.10 34.31 52.42
C ALA A 45 1.08 35.44 52.11
N ASP A 46 -0.21 35.04 52.11
CA ASP A 46 -1.43 35.73 52.53
C ASP A 46 -1.64 37.25 52.27
N LEU A 47 -2.81 37.61 51.73
CA LEU A 47 -3.97 38.02 52.55
C LEU A 47 -5.18 38.50 51.71
N ASP A 48 -6.33 38.05 52.18
CA ASP A 48 -7.74 38.45 51.96
C ASP A 48 -8.04 39.92 51.62
N ALA A 49 -9.14 40.15 50.85
CA ALA A 49 -10.44 40.50 51.44
C ALA A 49 -11.44 41.12 50.43
N ALA A 50 -12.56 40.40 50.25
CA ALA A 50 -13.97 40.80 50.13
C ALA A 50 -14.40 42.24 49.72
N ARG A 51 -15.40 42.30 48.82
CA ARG A 51 -16.65 43.09 48.99
C ARG A 51 -17.74 42.74 47.95
N LYS A 52 -18.88 42.23 48.43
CA LYS A 52 -20.27 42.37 47.90
C LYS A 52 -21.04 43.29 48.90
N PRO A 53 -22.32 43.76 48.71
CA PRO A 53 -23.40 43.30 47.82
C PRO A 53 -24.39 44.39 47.27
N ALA A 54 -25.50 43.91 46.65
CA ALA A 54 -26.87 44.47 46.51
C ALA A 54 -27.17 45.44 45.33
N SER A 55 -28.34 45.50 44.65
CA SER A 55 -29.61 44.73 44.62
C SER A 55 -30.63 45.37 43.62
N PHE A 56 -31.72 44.64 43.25
CA PHE A 56 -33.10 45.08 42.88
C PHE A 56 -33.56 45.40 41.40
N LEU A 57 -34.40 44.48 40.88
CA LEU A 57 -35.73 44.58 40.17
C LEU A 57 -35.99 45.42 38.88
N SER A 58 -36.36 44.73 37.78
CA SER A 58 -37.75 44.49 37.26
C SER A 58 -38.04 44.73 35.75
N ARG A 59 -38.81 43.77 35.19
CA ARG A 59 -39.81 43.82 34.06
C ARG A 59 -39.29 44.05 32.64
N SER A 60 -39.76 43.40 31.57
CA SER A 60 -41.01 42.63 31.30
C SER A 60 -40.88 41.84 29.97
N GLU A 61 -41.54 40.68 29.87
CA GLU A 61 -41.84 39.96 28.62
C GLU A 61 -42.88 40.70 27.73
N PRO A 62 -43.17 40.18 26.51
CA PRO A 62 -44.35 39.31 26.38
C PRO A 62 -44.18 38.06 25.47
N ALA A 63 -44.52 36.88 26.01
CA ALA A 63 -45.64 35.96 25.65
C ALA A 63 -46.10 35.92 24.16
N LEU A 64 -46.25 34.78 23.44
CA LEU A 64 -47.17 33.62 23.52
C LEU A 64 -46.98 32.83 22.19
N SER A 65 -47.22 31.55 21.94
CA SER A 65 -47.96 30.47 22.60
C SER A 65 -47.65 29.14 21.88
N LEU A 66 -47.38 28.08 22.63
CA LEU A 66 -47.66 26.69 22.20
C LEU A 66 -49.11 26.35 22.59
N SER A 67 -49.86 25.74 21.67
CA SER A 67 -51.11 25.03 21.98
C SER A 67 -50.92 23.53 21.79
N SER A 68 -51.17 22.81 22.87
CA SER A 68 -51.13 21.36 23.03
C SER A 68 -52.41 20.67 22.57
N SER A 69 -52.29 19.37 22.24
CA SER A 69 -53.21 18.30 22.66
C SER A 69 -52.49 16.97 22.39
N ARG A 70 -51.95 16.31 23.43
CA ARG A 70 -52.61 15.31 24.31
C ARG A 70 -52.61 13.91 23.67
N GLU A 71 -52.35 12.81 24.37
CA GLU A 71 -51.75 12.46 25.68
C GLU A 71 -51.99 10.94 25.79
N THR A 72 -51.01 10.20 26.28
CA THR A 72 -51.10 9.05 27.23
C THR A 72 -49.64 8.59 27.44
N GLU A 73 -48.93 9.02 28.49
CA GLU A 73 -48.92 8.49 29.88
C GLU A 73 -48.82 6.95 29.92
N GLU A 74 -47.94 6.26 30.67
CA GLU A 74 -46.84 6.58 31.61
C GLU A 74 -46.16 5.22 31.93
N ASP A 75 -44.84 5.18 32.19
CA ASP A 75 -44.25 4.51 33.39
C ASP A 75 -42.72 4.74 33.44
N PRO A 76 -42.20 5.61 34.35
CA PRO A 76 -40.78 5.80 34.57
C PRO A 76 -40.30 4.93 35.74
N GLY A 77 -39.71 3.77 35.43
CA GLY A 77 -39.33 2.81 36.47
C GLY A 77 -38.19 1.86 36.13
N ARG A 78 -37.04 2.35 35.63
CA ARG A 78 -35.74 1.61 35.72
C ARG A 78 -34.52 2.45 35.30
N ALA A 79 -34.06 3.33 36.19
CA ALA A 79 -32.74 3.95 36.11
C ALA A 79 -32.12 4.01 37.50
N ALA A 80 -31.69 2.86 38.00
CA ALA A 80 -30.81 2.73 39.16
C ALA A 80 -30.27 1.29 39.20
N ASN A 81 -29.03 1.10 38.73
CA ASN A 81 -28.03 0.12 39.22
C ASN A 81 -27.01 -0.20 38.13
N ALA A 82 -26.01 0.67 37.97
CA ALA A 82 -24.75 0.36 37.29
C ALA A 82 -23.55 1.08 37.93
N SER A 83 -23.57 1.23 39.27
CA SER A 83 -22.48 1.88 40.04
C SER A 83 -22.02 1.07 41.26
N ALA A 84 -22.45 -0.19 41.39
CA ALA A 84 -22.23 -0.98 42.61
C ALA A 84 -21.16 -2.09 42.50
N ARG A 85 -20.31 -2.10 41.45
CA ARG A 85 -19.30 -3.17 41.24
C ARG A 85 -17.85 -2.69 41.06
N LEU A 86 -17.56 -1.41 41.27
CA LEU A 86 -16.19 -0.88 41.25
C LEU A 86 -15.35 -1.26 42.50
N PRO A 87 -15.89 -1.34 43.74
CA PRO A 87 -15.07 -1.65 44.91
C PRO A 87 -14.59 -3.11 45.00
N GLU A 88 -15.30 -4.06 44.36
CA GLU A 88 -14.93 -5.48 44.35
C GLU A 88 -13.80 -5.77 43.35
N LEU A 89 -13.63 -4.93 42.31
CA LEU A 89 -12.57 -5.07 41.31
C LEU A 89 -11.22 -4.54 41.83
N GLU A 90 -11.24 -3.43 42.58
CA GLU A 90 -10.03 -2.89 43.24
C GLU A 90 -9.51 -3.84 44.33
N ALA A 91 -10.40 -4.51 45.06
CA ALA A 91 -10.02 -5.50 46.07
C ALA A 91 -9.38 -6.76 45.45
N ALA A 92 -9.90 -7.22 44.31
CA ALA A 92 -9.34 -8.37 43.59
C ALA A 92 -7.95 -8.08 43.00
N LEU A 93 -7.73 -6.86 42.47
CA LEU A 93 -6.45 -6.44 41.89
C LEU A 93 -5.35 -6.27 42.96
N GLN A 94 -5.72 -5.82 44.16
CA GLN A 94 -4.79 -5.74 45.29
C GLN A 94 -4.39 -7.12 45.85
N GLU A 95 -5.26 -8.12 45.75
CA GLU A 95 -4.96 -9.50 46.18
C GLU A 95 -4.00 -10.20 45.20
N GLU A 96 -4.10 -9.95 43.90
CA GLU A 96 -3.17 -10.46 42.88
C GLU A 96 -1.78 -9.80 42.95
N LEU A 97 -1.70 -8.50 43.20
CA LEU A 97 -0.43 -7.78 43.37
C LEU A 97 0.34 -8.24 44.63
N GLN A 98 -0.37 -8.66 45.69
CA GLN A 98 0.26 -9.26 46.86
C GLN A 98 0.68 -10.72 46.64
N ALA A 99 -0.02 -11.46 45.78
CA ALA A 99 0.37 -12.83 45.41
C ALA A 99 1.62 -12.89 44.51
N ALA A 100 1.84 -11.87 43.68
CA ALA A 100 3.03 -11.75 42.83
C ALA A 100 4.31 -11.42 43.64
N ALA A 101 4.20 -10.57 44.67
CA ALA A 101 5.33 -10.18 45.53
C ALA A 101 5.86 -11.31 46.45
N VAL A 102 5.09 -12.38 46.65
CA VAL A 102 5.48 -13.53 47.50
C VAL A 102 6.21 -14.63 46.71
N ARG A 103 6.20 -14.59 45.38
CA ARG A 103 6.92 -15.58 44.53
C ARG A 103 8.38 -15.23 44.20
N GLU A 104 8.87 -14.06 44.61
CA GLU A 104 10.25 -13.63 44.37
C GLU A 104 11.20 -13.68 45.59
N ILE A 105 10.78 -14.27 46.73
CA ILE A 105 11.59 -14.31 47.98
C ILE A 105 12.07 -15.74 48.35
N ALA A 106 12.02 -16.71 47.42
CA ALA A 106 12.40 -18.09 47.73
C ALA A 106 13.34 -18.74 46.68
N SER A 107 14.47 -18.10 46.37
CA SER A 107 15.75 -18.82 46.10
C SER A 107 16.91 -17.84 45.94
N GLY A 108 17.53 -17.47 47.05
CA GLY A 108 18.80 -16.73 47.08
C GLY A 108 20.02 -17.64 47.29
N PHE A 109 21.03 -17.40 46.46
CA PHE A 109 22.49 -17.55 46.66
C PHE A 109 23.17 -18.91 46.88
N SER A 110 24.15 -19.22 46.01
CA SER A 110 25.55 -19.44 46.42
C SER A 110 26.53 -19.35 45.23
N ALA A 111 27.70 -18.75 45.47
CA ALA A 111 28.76 -18.47 44.51
C ALA A 111 30.08 -19.23 44.83
N SER A 112 30.96 -19.30 43.80
CA SER A 112 32.38 -19.75 43.81
C SER A 112 32.60 -21.28 43.86
N SER A 113 33.54 -21.91 43.14
CA SER A 113 34.88 -21.46 42.76
C SER A 113 35.49 -22.22 41.55
N THR A 114 36.28 -21.49 40.76
CA THR A 114 37.57 -21.81 40.10
C THR A 114 37.97 -23.27 39.78
N ARG A 115 38.35 -23.50 38.51
CA ARG A 115 39.66 -24.10 38.17
C ARG A 115 40.08 -23.78 36.73
N THR A 116 41.17 -23.04 36.64
CA THR A 116 42.04 -22.88 35.47
C THR A 116 42.85 -24.16 35.20
N LEU A 117 43.13 -24.48 33.94
CA LEU A 117 44.50 -24.51 33.39
C LEU A 117 44.55 -25.02 31.93
N SER A 118 45.27 -24.24 31.14
CA SER A 118 45.89 -24.47 29.85
C SER A 118 46.66 -25.80 29.71
N SER A 119 46.79 -26.34 28.49
CA SER A 119 48.02 -26.21 27.69
C SER A 119 48.08 -27.15 26.47
N SER A 120 48.39 -26.52 25.32
CA SER A 120 49.36 -26.90 24.27
C SER A 120 49.30 -28.23 23.49
N VAL A 121 49.18 -28.05 22.17
CA VAL A 121 50.10 -28.49 21.09
C VAL A 121 50.42 -29.98 20.96
N SER A 122 50.03 -30.59 19.84
CA SER A 122 50.95 -31.14 18.82
C SER A 122 50.20 -31.83 17.67
N SER A 123 50.36 -31.29 16.45
CA SER A 123 50.41 -32.05 15.19
C SER A 123 51.75 -32.82 15.13
N PRO A 124 52.13 -33.52 14.05
CA PRO A 124 51.39 -34.00 12.88
C PRO A 124 51.70 -35.50 12.57
N SER A 125 51.16 -36.06 11.49
CA SER A 125 51.98 -36.49 10.33
C SER A 125 51.35 -37.60 9.47
N HIS A 126 51.66 -37.46 8.17
CA HIS A 126 51.65 -38.41 7.06
C HIS A 126 50.29 -38.83 6.49
N ALA A 127 49.87 -38.40 5.29
CA ALA A 127 50.50 -38.24 3.96
C ALA A 127 50.59 -39.53 3.12
N ALA A 128 50.28 -39.33 1.83
CA ALA A 128 50.53 -40.17 0.66
C ALA A 128 49.55 -41.35 0.44
N SER A 129 49.09 -41.66 -0.77
CA SER A 129 49.25 -41.06 -2.10
C SER A 129 48.44 -41.90 -3.12
N VAL A 130 47.81 -41.20 -4.07
CA VAL A 130 47.86 -41.42 -5.54
C VAL A 130 47.59 -42.83 -6.08
N ALA A 131 46.54 -42.95 -6.91
CA ALA A 131 46.68 -43.50 -8.26
C ALA A 131 45.44 -43.13 -9.12
N GLU A 132 45.71 -42.41 -10.21
CA GLU A 132 44.84 -42.17 -11.35
C GLU A 132 44.62 -43.45 -12.17
N ALA A 133 43.49 -43.54 -12.86
CA ALA A 133 43.42 -44.11 -14.21
C ALA A 133 42.14 -43.67 -14.93
N GLU A 134 42.33 -42.94 -16.02
CA GLU A 134 41.33 -42.58 -17.03
C GLU A 134 40.74 -43.82 -17.73
N THR A 135 39.51 -43.72 -18.23
CA THR A 135 39.10 -44.25 -19.56
C THR A 135 37.68 -43.78 -19.93
N ARG A 136 37.60 -43.04 -21.04
CA ARG A 136 36.46 -42.96 -22.00
C ARG A 136 36.93 -43.71 -23.28
N PRO A 137 36.13 -43.94 -24.36
CA PRO A 137 34.78 -43.44 -24.71
C PRO A 137 33.81 -44.48 -25.36
N ASP A 138 32.62 -43.97 -25.73
CA ASP A 138 31.90 -44.17 -27.02
C ASP A 138 30.63 -45.04 -27.16
N SER A 139 29.65 -44.37 -27.82
CA SER A 139 28.75 -44.80 -28.92
C SER A 139 27.26 -45.10 -28.66
N SER A 140 26.44 -44.11 -29.07
CA SER A 140 25.29 -44.15 -29.98
C SER A 140 24.29 -45.32 -29.99
N SER A 141 22.99 -45.01 -29.82
CA SER A 141 21.93 -45.42 -30.76
C SER A 141 20.58 -44.75 -30.45
N ASP A 142 20.08 -44.00 -31.43
CA ASP A 142 18.65 -43.82 -31.77
C ASP A 142 18.39 -44.68 -33.03
N PRO A 143 17.16 -44.86 -33.58
CA PRO A 143 15.80 -44.60 -33.07
C PRO A 143 14.84 -45.81 -33.25
N VAL A 144 13.66 -45.83 -32.61
CA VAL A 144 12.46 -46.46 -33.21
C VAL A 144 11.23 -45.63 -32.92
N ASN A 145 10.56 -45.29 -34.01
CA ASN A 145 9.31 -44.58 -34.17
C ASN A 145 8.20 -45.63 -34.32
N ASP A 146 7.17 -45.59 -33.49
CA ASP A 146 5.88 -46.25 -33.74
C ASP A 146 4.76 -45.29 -33.38
N GLY A 147 3.95 -44.94 -34.38
CA GLY A 147 2.71 -44.19 -34.21
C GLY A 147 1.54 -45.12 -33.93
N ASP A 148 0.49 -44.61 -33.28
CA ASP A 148 -0.74 -44.16 -33.94
C ASP A 148 -1.90 -44.03 -32.93
N SER A 149 -2.66 -42.95 -33.07
CA SER A 149 -4.08 -42.75 -32.72
C SER A 149 -4.59 -43.03 -31.29
N THR A 150 -5.18 -42.01 -30.64
CA THR A 150 -6.64 -41.80 -30.55
C THR A 150 -7.02 -40.74 -29.48
N SER A 151 -7.79 -39.74 -29.92
CA SER A 151 -8.77 -38.96 -29.15
C SER A 151 -8.48 -38.63 -27.67
N GLY A 152 -7.77 -37.53 -27.43
CA GLY A 152 -7.82 -36.82 -26.14
C GLY A 152 -8.60 -35.53 -26.32
N GLY A 153 -9.69 -35.34 -25.59
CA GLY A 153 -10.21 -34.00 -25.36
C GLY A 153 -9.17 -33.28 -24.52
N GLU A 154 -8.43 -32.35 -25.14
CA GLU A 154 -7.42 -31.57 -24.45
C GLU A 154 -8.10 -30.68 -23.41
N THR A 155 -8.01 -31.08 -22.15
CA THR A 155 -8.13 -30.16 -21.01
C THR A 155 -7.06 -29.09 -21.17
N PRO A 156 -7.34 -27.80 -20.90
CA PRO A 156 -6.28 -26.80 -20.89
C PRO A 156 -5.26 -27.21 -19.83
N ASP A 157 -4.00 -27.38 -20.23
CA ASP A 157 -2.89 -27.65 -19.30
C ASP A 157 -2.88 -26.60 -18.16
N PRO A 158 -2.17 -26.79 -17.05
CA PRO A 158 -1.93 -25.68 -16.11
C PRO A 158 -1.13 -24.53 -16.76
N LEU A 159 -1.32 -23.28 -16.28
CA LEU A 159 -0.36 -22.20 -16.57
C LEU A 159 1.06 -22.62 -16.15
N PRO A 160 2.09 -22.19 -16.90
CA PRO A 160 3.48 -22.48 -16.53
C PRO A 160 3.83 -21.80 -15.21
N THR A 161 4.62 -22.47 -14.40
CA THR A 161 5.30 -21.89 -13.25
C THR A 161 6.40 -20.93 -13.71
N LEU A 162 6.82 -20.02 -12.83
CA LEU A 162 7.92 -19.10 -13.11
C LEU A 162 9.23 -19.84 -13.43
N ALA A 163 9.46 -21.00 -12.81
CA ALA A 163 10.61 -21.85 -13.12
C ALA A 163 10.63 -22.30 -14.59
N GLU A 164 9.47 -22.66 -15.14
CA GLU A 164 9.32 -23.06 -16.55
C GLU A 164 9.50 -21.88 -17.49
N VAL A 165 8.95 -20.72 -17.14
CA VAL A 165 9.15 -19.46 -17.90
C VAL A 165 10.63 -19.09 -17.95
N ARG A 166 11.35 -19.18 -16.82
CA ARG A 166 12.80 -18.94 -16.73
C ARG A 166 13.59 -19.86 -17.65
N ALA A 167 13.28 -21.15 -17.65
CA ALA A 167 13.94 -22.13 -18.50
C ALA A 167 13.74 -21.83 -19.99
N ALA A 168 12.52 -21.46 -20.40
CA ALA A 168 12.19 -21.10 -21.78
C ALA A 168 12.90 -19.81 -22.25
N LEU A 169 12.90 -18.77 -21.40
CA LEU A 169 13.59 -17.50 -21.69
C LEU A 169 15.11 -17.69 -21.82
N ALA A 170 15.72 -18.49 -20.93
CA ALA A 170 17.14 -18.78 -20.99
C ALA A 170 17.54 -19.49 -22.31
N SER A 171 16.72 -20.43 -22.78
CA SER A 171 16.91 -21.09 -24.08
C SER A 171 16.84 -20.09 -25.25
N THR A 172 15.88 -19.17 -25.22
CA THR A 172 15.71 -18.14 -26.28
C THR A 172 16.90 -17.19 -26.32
N VAL A 173 17.38 -16.73 -25.17
CA VAL A 173 18.58 -15.87 -25.08
C VAL A 173 19.83 -16.61 -25.59
N ALA A 174 19.97 -17.89 -25.27
CA ALA A 174 21.07 -18.71 -25.79
C ALA A 174 21.02 -18.86 -27.33
N GLN A 175 19.82 -19.04 -27.89
CA GLN A 175 19.61 -19.11 -29.34
C GLN A 175 19.93 -17.76 -30.03
N SER A 176 19.45 -16.64 -29.49
CA SER A 176 19.77 -15.30 -29.98
C SER A 176 21.28 -15.03 -29.97
N ARG A 177 21.98 -15.39 -28.88
CA ARG A 177 23.45 -15.32 -28.79
C ARG A 177 24.15 -16.16 -29.86
N THR A 178 23.66 -17.35 -30.18
CA THR A 178 24.23 -18.14 -31.28
C THR A 178 24.01 -17.51 -32.64
N PHE A 179 22.93 -16.77 -32.84
CA PHE A 179 22.66 -15.99 -34.05
C PHE A 179 23.61 -14.78 -34.16
N THR A 180 23.76 -13.98 -33.10
CA THR A 180 24.68 -12.83 -33.07
C THR A 180 26.13 -13.27 -33.24
N ARG A 181 26.53 -14.39 -32.62
CA ARG A 181 27.88 -14.97 -32.77
C ARG A 181 28.14 -15.50 -34.18
N ARG A 182 27.11 -16.04 -34.87
CA ARG A 182 27.18 -16.43 -36.29
C ARG A 182 27.29 -15.22 -37.22
N LEU A 183 26.68 -14.08 -36.87
CA LEU A 183 26.82 -12.82 -37.60
C LEU A 183 28.22 -12.20 -37.42
N ALA A 184 28.73 -12.16 -36.18
CA ALA A 184 30.07 -11.67 -35.88
C ALA A 184 31.18 -12.53 -36.52
N ALA A 185 31.00 -13.87 -36.52
CA ALA A 185 31.93 -14.80 -37.18
C ALA A 185 31.97 -14.64 -38.72
N LYS A 186 30.95 -14.02 -39.34
CA LYS A 186 30.98 -13.65 -40.76
C LYS A 186 31.75 -12.35 -41.02
N ASN A 187 31.90 -11.48 -40.02
CA ASN A 187 32.59 -10.18 -40.14
C ASN A 187 34.04 -10.18 -39.61
N GLY A 188 34.54 -11.30 -39.10
CA GLY A 188 35.96 -11.47 -38.75
C GLY A 188 36.41 -10.81 -37.44
N GLU A 189 35.48 -10.35 -36.60
CA GLU A 189 35.79 -9.83 -35.26
C GLU A 189 35.85 -10.98 -34.24
N GLN A 190 36.97 -11.06 -33.50
CA GLN A 190 37.11 -11.95 -32.35
C GLN A 190 36.37 -11.36 -31.15
N VAL A 191 35.41 -12.10 -30.59
CA VAL A 191 34.67 -11.73 -29.38
C VAL A 191 35.16 -12.58 -28.21
N GLU A 192 36.07 -12.04 -27.41
CA GLU A 192 36.39 -12.51 -26.05
C GLU A 192 35.57 -11.67 -25.05
N ASP A 193 34.31 -12.02 -24.78
CA ASP A 193 33.43 -11.15 -23.95
C ASP A 193 32.36 -11.89 -23.13
N GLY A 194 32.41 -13.24 -23.05
CA GLY A 194 31.34 -14.03 -22.44
C GLY A 194 31.25 -13.96 -20.91
N ASP A 195 32.40 -13.85 -20.23
CA ASP A 195 32.49 -13.88 -18.77
C ASP A 195 32.38 -12.48 -18.13
N GLU A 196 32.85 -11.43 -18.82
CA GLU A 196 32.70 -10.04 -18.35
C GLU A 196 31.25 -9.55 -18.48
N GLU A 197 30.56 -9.84 -19.59
CA GLU A 197 29.14 -9.48 -19.80
C GLU A 197 28.21 -10.14 -18.76
N LEU A 198 28.48 -11.39 -18.37
CA LEU A 198 27.71 -12.10 -17.35
C LEU A 198 27.97 -11.56 -15.94
N ALA A 199 29.21 -11.13 -15.66
CA ALA A 199 29.58 -10.48 -14.41
C ALA A 199 29.01 -9.06 -14.28
N GLU A 200 28.95 -8.31 -15.39
CA GLU A 200 28.28 -7.00 -15.43
C GLU A 200 26.77 -7.10 -15.24
N ARG A 201 26.10 -8.08 -15.85
CA ARG A 201 24.64 -8.29 -15.69
C ARG A 201 24.21 -8.65 -14.26
N LYS A 202 25.13 -9.13 -13.41
CA LYS A 202 24.86 -9.39 -11.98
C LYS A 202 25.12 -8.18 -11.08
N ARG A 203 25.69 -7.09 -11.62
CA ARG A 203 25.91 -5.86 -10.88
C ARG A 203 24.59 -5.08 -10.80
N VAL A 204 23.99 -5.07 -9.62
CA VAL A 204 22.76 -4.31 -9.36
C VAL A 204 22.99 -2.82 -9.63
N ARG A 205 22.14 -2.24 -10.48
CA ARG A 205 22.10 -0.80 -10.74
C ARG A 205 21.28 -0.14 -9.63
N LYS A 206 21.95 0.72 -8.86
CA LYS A 206 21.36 1.45 -7.72
C LYS A 206 21.44 2.97 -7.92
N PRO A 207 20.69 3.77 -7.14
CA PRO A 207 20.88 5.22 -7.12
C PRO A 207 22.34 5.57 -6.77
N PRO A 208 22.99 6.53 -7.46
CA PRO A 208 24.35 6.96 -7.17
C PRO A 208 24.61 7.36 -5.71
N ARG A 209 23.60 7.88 -5.01
CA ARG A 209 23.70 8.34 -3.61
C ARG A 209 23.34 7.27 -2.58
N ASP A 210 22.85 6.12 -3.03
CA ASP A 210 22.54 5.00 -2.16
C ASP A 210 23.85 4.35 -1.70
N THR A 211 24.09 4.39 -0.39
CA THR A 211 25.28 3.84 0.27
C THR A 211 25.18 2.34 0.51
N SER A 212 24.01 1.74 0.36
CA SER A 212 23.78 0.31 0.56
C SER A 212 24.57 -0.54 -0.42
N ALA A 213 25.03 -1.71 0.03
CA ALA A 213 25.69 -2.67 -0.85
C ALA A 213 24.71 -3.77 -1.28
N TYR A 214 24.79 -4.17 -2.54
CA TYR A 214 23.87 -5.13 -3.15
C TYR A 214 24.63 -6.31 -3.72
N SER A 215 24.06 -7.51 -3.61
CA SER A 215 24.54 -8.69 -4.32
C SER A 215 23.37 -9.59 -4.68
N VAL A 216 23.33 -10.05 -5.93
CA VAL A 216 22.49 -11.18 -6.30
C VAL A 216 23.24 -12.47 -5.94
N PHE A 217 22.55 -13.41 -5.32
CA PHE A 217 23.06 -14.72 -4.98
C PHE A 217 22.11 -15.80 -5.48
N SER A 218 22.65 -17.00 -5.68
CA SER A 218 21.86 -18.17 -6.04
C SER A 218 22.02 -19.24 -4.97
N VAL A 219 21.00 -20.07 -4.81
CA VAL A 219 21.04 -21.29 -4.01
C VAL A 219 20.90 -22.47 -4.98
N PRO A 220 22.01 -22.95 -5.59
CA PRO A 220 21.93 -23.93 -6.69
C PRO A 220 21.19 -25.22 -6.33
N ALA A 221 21.31 -25.68 -5.08
CA ALA A 221 20.60 -26.86 -4.57
C ALA A 221 19.07 -26.72 -4.62
N LEU A 222 18.57 -25.48 -4.59
CA LEU A 222 17.15 -25.13 -4.62
C LEU A 222 16.71 -24.49 -5.94
N LYS A 223 17.64 -24.20 -6.86
CA LYS A 223 17.44 -23.35 -8.05
C LYS A 223 16.71 -22.02 -7.73
N LEU A 224 16.98 -21.47 -6.55
CA LEU A 224 16.39 -20.24 -6.04
C LEU A 224 17.38 -19.09 -6.21
N GLU A 225 16.91 -17.95 -6.72
CA GLU A 225 17.69 -16.72 -6.85
C GLU A 225 17.25 -15.71 -5.78
N GLY A 226 18.19 -14.90 -5.29
CA GLY A 226 17.89 -13.88 -4.31
C GLY A 226 18.78 -12.66 -4.34
N VAL A 227 18.34 -11.62 -3.63
CA VAL A 227 19.04 -10.33 -3.49
C VAL A 227 19.39 -10.10 -2.01
N ALA A 228 20.66 -9.81 -1.75
CA ALA A 228 21.14 -9.35 -0.46
C ALA A 228 21.40 -7.84 -0.51
N ILE A 229 20.81 -7.11 0.44
CA ILE A 229 20.94 -5.66 0.61
C ILE A 229 21.56 -5.42 1.99
N ALA A 230 22.75 -4.85 2.01
CA ALA A 230 23.43 -4.46 3.23
C ALA A 230 23.33 -2.94 3.40
N ASP A 231 22.53 -2.52 4.37
CA ASP A 231 22.33 -1.13 4.71
C ASP A 231 23.29 -0.72 5.85
N GLN A 232 23.92 0.44 5.70
CA GLN A 232 24.93 0.94 6.65
C GLN A 232 24.36 1.90 7.69
N GLU A 233 23.10 2.29 7.64
CA GLU A 233 22.48 3.32 8.47
C GLU A 233 21.27 2.80 9.24
N GLU A 234 20.51 1.89 8.65
CA GLU A 234 19.27 1.37 9.25
C GLU A 234 19.54 0.32 10.33
N ALA A 235 18.72 0.28 11.39
CA ALA A 235 18.79 -0.76 12.42
C ALA A 235 17.73 -1.88 12.20
N VAL A 236 16.80 -1.64 11.29
CA VAL A 236 15.74 -2.58 10.89
C VAL A 236 16.25 -3.42 9.72
N GLY A 237 16.08 -4.73 9.82
CA GLY A 237 16.22 -5.66 8.71
C GLY A 237 14.85 -6.07 8.18
N SER A 238 14.80 -6.58 6.95
CA SER A 238 13.59 -7.07 6.33
C SER A 238 13.87 -8.20 5.36
N PHE A 239 12.87 -9.03 5.09
CA PHE A 239 12.91 -9.97 3.97
C PHE A 239 11.57 -10.03 3.25
N ALA A 240 11.62 -10.40 1.97
CA ALA A 240 10.45 -10.76 1.19
C ALA A 240 10.71 -12.05 0.42
N VAL A 241 9.71 -12.93 0.36
CA VAL A 241 9.71 -14.14 -0.47
C VAL A 241 8.55 -14.03 -1.44
N SER A 242 8.84 -14.04 -2.74
CA SER A 242 7.81 -14.01 -3.79
C SER A 242 7.70 -15.39 -4.45
N VAL A 243 6.48 -15.91 -4.48
CA VAL A 243 6.13 -17.18 -5.12
C VAL A 243 5.58 -16.88 -6.51
N GLY A 244 6.12 -17.54 -7.53
CA GLY A 244 5.72 -17.44 -8.94
C GLY A 244 4.35 -18.02 -9.28
N CYS A 245 3.38 -17.92 -8.37
CA CYS A 245 1.97 -18.22 -8.58
C CYS A 245 1.12 -17.19 -7.85
N GLY A 246 0.10 -16.68 -8.53
CA GLY A 246 -0.98 -15.87 -7.97
C GLY A 246 -2.33 -16.41 -8.44
N PHE A 247 -3.41 -15.62 -8.35
CA PHE A 247 -4.77 -16.12 -8.58
C PHE A 247 -5.07 -16.57 -10.02
N PHE A 248 -4.26 -16.22 -11.02
CA PHE A 248 -4.38 -16.82 -12.36
C PHE A 248 -4.13 -18.34 -12.35
N HIS A 249 -3.43 -18.84 -11.33
CA HIS A 249 -3.14 -20.26 -11.15
C HIS A 249 -4.22 -21.02 -10.38
N ASP A 250 -5.24 -20.32 -9.84
CA ASP A 250 -6.31 -20.95 -9.07
C ASP A 250 -6.99 -22.06 -9.88
N PRO A 251 -7.40 -23.17 -9.24
CA PRO A 251 -8.28 -24.14 -9.88
C PRO A 251 -9.53 -23.44 -10.41
N PRO A 252 -9.94 -23.63 -11.69
CA PRO A 252 -11.11 -22.94 -12.24
C PRO A 252 -12.40 -23.14 -11.43
N ALA A 253 -12.52 -24.29 -10.76
CA ALA A 253 -13.67 -24.62 -9.91
C ALA A 253 -13.63 -23.97 -8.51
N ILE A 254 -12.48 -23.47 -8.06
CA ILE A 254 -12.29 -22.91 -6.72
C ILE A 254 -11.47 -21.60 -6.81
N PRO A 255 -12.05 -20.49 -7.29
CA PRO A 255 -11.39 -19.18 -7.28
C PRO A 255 -11.12 -18.69 -5.86
N GLY A 256 -9.96 -18.07 -5.64
CA GLY A 256 -9.48 -17.56 -4.35
C GLY A 256 -8.52 -18.49 -3.61
N VAL A 257 -8.11 -19.62 -4.19
CA VAL A 257 -7.24 -20.61 -3.51
C VAL A 257 -5.84 -20.03 -3.20
N ALA A 258 -5.23 -19.29 -4.13
CA ALA A 258 -3.94 -18.65 -3.89
C ALA A 258 -4.00 -17.68 -2.70
N HIS A 259 -5.02 -16.82 -2.67
CA HIS A 259 -5.24 -15.85 -1.60
C HIS A 259 -5.58 -16.54 -0.27
N GLN A 260 -6.43 -17.56 -0.30
CA GLN A 260 -6.74 -18.34 0.90
C GLN A 260 -5.51 -19.06 1.46
N LEU A 261 -4.63 -19.56 0.60
CA LEU A 261 -3.39 -20.21 1.03
C LEU A 261 -2.44 -19.21 1.69
N GLU A 262 -2.33 -17.99 1.15
CA GLU A 262 -1.54 -16.89 1.73
C GLU A 262 -1.87 -16.68 3.22
N HIS A 263 -3.16 -16.55 3.55
CA HIS A 263 -3.63 -16.42 4.93
C HIS A 263 -3.20 -17.61 5.81
N LEU A 264 -3.32 -18.82 5.28
CA LEU A 264 -3.07 -20.04 6.05
C LEU A 264 -1.58 -20.28 6.33
N ILE A 265 -0.66 -19.74 5.54
CA ILE A 265 0.79 -19.85 5.81
C ILE A 265 1.15 -19.23 7.17
N PHE A 266 0.48 -18.15 7.59
CA PHE A 266 0.79 -17.53 8.89
C PHE A 266 0.28 -18.32 10.10
N LEU A 267 -0.65 -19.27 9.90
CA LEU A 267 -1.34 -19.94 11.01
C LEU A 267 -0.63 -21.17 11.58
N GLY A 268 0.60 -21.43 11.17
CA GLY A 268 1.49 -22.41 11.79
C GLY A 268 2.01 -23.46 10.81
N ALA A 269 2.88 -24.30 11.33
CA ALA A 269 3.53 -25.37 10.59
C ALA A 269 3.22 -26.76 11.18
N GLU A 270 3.37 -27.79 10.36
CA GLU A 270 3.30 -29.19 10.78
C GLU A 270 4.32 -29.46 11.90
N GLY A 271 3.87 -30.02 13.02
CA GLY A 271 4.72 -30.31 14.19
C GLY A 271 4.90 -29.16 15.18
N GLU A 272 4.37 -27.96 14.91
CA GLU A 272 4.40 -26.78 15.81
C GLU A 272 3.02 -26.36 16.32
N GLU A 273 2.07 -27.29 16.45
CA GLU A 273 0.66 -27.00 16.83
C GLU A 273 0.48 -26.28 18.18
N ALA A 274 1.45 -26.39 19.08
CA ALA A 274 1.45 -25.76 20.41
C ALA A 274 2.38 -24.53 20.50
N ALA A 275 2.97 -24.09 19.39
CA ALA A 275 3.85 -22.94 19.38
C ALA A 275 3.05 -21.62 19.49
N THR A 276 3.73 -20.54 19.92
CA THR A 276 3.12 -19.20 19.92
C THR A 276 2.68 -18.81 18.51
N SER A 277 1.61 -18.00 18.39
CA SER A 277 1.16 -17.55 17.07
C SER A 277 2.26 -16.80 16.33
N TRP A 278 2.19 -16.79 15.00
CA TRP A 278 3.13 -16.02 14.18
C TRP A 278 3.11 -14.54 14.56
N ASP A 279 1.93 -13.97 14.75
CA ASP A 279 1.72 -12.56 15.14
C ASP A 279 2.44 -12.23 16.46
N GLU A 280 2.22 -13.05 17.49
CA GLU A 280 2.86 -12.88 18.80
C GLU A 280 4.39 -13.05 18.70
N PHE A 281 4.84 -14.05 17.93
CA PHE A 281 6.26 -14.34 17.75
C PHE A 281 7.03 -13.20 17.07
N VAL A 282 6.43 -12.59 16.06
CA VAL A 282 6.96 -11.44 15.33
C VAL A 282 6.94 -10.18 16.21
N SER A 283 5.80 -9.90 16.86
CA SER A 283 5.64 -8.72 17.73
C SER A 283 6.60 -8.72 18.93
N GLN A 284 6.77 -9.87 19.60
CA GLN A 284 7.73 -10.02 20.72
C GLN A 284 9.19 -9.76 20.32
N ARG A 285 9.50 -9.81 19.02
CA ARG A 285 10.83 -9.53 18.46
C ARG A 285 10.93 -8.13 17.86
N GLY A 286 9.94 -7.27 18.10
CA GLY A 286 9.85 -5.92 17.56
C GLY A 286 9.58 -5.88 16.06
N GLY A 287 9.03 -6.96 15.50
CA GLY A 287 8.78 -7.08 14.08
C GLY A 287 7.34 -6.79 13.67
N THR A 288 7.15 -6.65 12.36
CA THR A 288 5.87 -6.59 11.67
C THR A 288 5.93 -7.49 10.44
N HIS A 289 4.78 -7.92 9.94
CA HIS A 289 4.70 -8.79 8.77
C HIS A 289 3.41 -8.51 8.01
N ASN A 290 3.38 -8.90 6.74
CA ASN A 290 2.17 -8.96 5.93
C ASN A 290 2.44 -9.81 4.66
N ALA A 291 1.43 -9.97 3.82
CA ALA A 291 1.55 -10.57 2.51
C ALA A 291 0.52 -9.99 1.53
N HIS A 292 0.64 -10.36 0.26
CA HIS A 292 -0.37 -10.10 -0.75
C HIS A 292 -0.34 -11.12 -1.90
N THR A 293 -1.50 -11.31 -2.53
CA THR A 293 -1.66 -12.14 -3.72
C THR A 293 -2.12 -11.28 -4.90
N THR A 294 -1.30 -11.27 -5.96
CA THR A 294 -1.61 -10.64 -7.24
C THR A 294 -2.11 -11.69 -8.24
N ALA A 295 -2.32 -11.28 -9.49
CA ALA A 295 -2.67 -12.18 -10.58
C ALA A 295 -1.63 -13.31 -10.77
N GLU A 296 -0.35 -13.01 -10.54
CA GLU A 296 0.76 -13.87 -10.97
C GLU A 296 1.71 -14.28 -9.84
N LEU A 297 1.75 -13.50 -8.76
CA LEU A 297 2.66 -13.65 -7.64
C LEU A 297 1.93 -13.61 -6.31
N THR A 298 2.40 -14.39 -5.34
CA THR A 298 2.06 -14.24 -3.92
C THR A 298 3.35 -13.90 -3.17
N THR A 299 3.39 -12.76 -2.48
CA THR A 299 4.59 -12.24 -1.82
C THR A 299 4.35 -12.08 -0.33
N PHE A 300 5.26 -12.64 0.48
CA PHE A 300 5.26 -12.53 1.94
C PHE A 300 6.44 -11.69 2.38
N PHE A 301 6.26 -10.85 3.40
CA PHE A 301 7.33 -9.98 3.88
C PHE A 301 7.26 -9.69 5.38
N VAL A 302 8.44 -9.45 5.95
CA VAL A 302 8.66 -9.21 7.38
C VAL A 302 9.69 -8.10 7.53
N ALA A 303 9.49 -7.22 8.51
CA ALA A 303 10.50 -6.29 9.01
C ALA A 303 10.66 -6.46 10.51
N ALA A 304 11.89 -6.35 11.01
CA ALA A 304 12.20 -6.47 12.43
C ALA A 304 13.58 -5.88 12.73
N PRO A 305 13.95 -5.65 13.99
CA PRO A 305 15.34 -5.43 14.39
C PRO A 305 16.28 -6.41 13.70
N THR A 306 17.39 -5.90 13.16
CA THR A 306 18.30 -6.67 12.28
C THR A 306 18.74 -8.00 12.90
N ASP A 307 18.97 -8.05 14.22
CA ASP A 307 19.48 -9.25 14.89
C ASP A 307 18.42 -10.33 15.14
N THR A 308 17.13 -10.00 15.10
CA THR A 308 16.03 -10.96 15.27
C THR A 308 15.54 -11.53 13.93
N LEU A 309 15.83 -10.84 12.83
CA LEU A 309 15.40 -11.23 11.48
C LEU A 309 15.78 -12.66 11.07
N PRO A 310 16.98 -13.19 11.36
CA PRO A 310 17.34 -14.56 10.96
C PRO A 310 16.46 -15.63 11.61
N GLU A 311 16.01 -15.42 12.85
CA GLU A 311 15.10 -16.34 13.55
C GLU A 311 13.69 -16.27 12.96
N LEU A 312 13.22 -15.06 12.61
CA LEU A 312 11.94 -14.86 11.93
C LEU A 312 11.93 -15.52 10.55
N LEU A 313 13.00 -15.37 9.76
CA LEU A 313 13.13 -16.02 8.46
C LEU A 313 13.12 -17.55 8.59
N ASP A 314 13.82 -18.10 9.57
CA ASP A 314 13.85 -19.55 9.81
C ASP A 314 12.46 -20.10 10.07
N ARG A 315 11.71 -19.48 10.98
CA ARG A 315 10.35 -19.92 11.32
C ARG A 315 9.35 -19.68 10.19
N PHE A 316 9.46 -18.55 9.48
CA PHE A 316 8.63 -18.29 8.31
C PHE A 316 8.82 -19.35 7.22
N LEU A 317 10.07 -19.77 6.95
CA LEU A 317 10.33 -20.80 5.94
C LEU A 317 9.77 -22.17 6.35
N LEU A 318 9.71 -22.48 7.65
CA LEU A 318 9.03 -23.67 8.14
C LEU A 318 7.53 -23.62 7.81
N HIS A 319 6.88 -22.49 8.09
CA HIS A 319 5.48 -22.25 7.73
C HIS A 319 5.25 -22.33 6.22
N LEU A 320 6.14 -21.74 5.42
CA LEU A 320 6.03 -21.69 3.97
C LEU A 320 6.14 -23.08 3.32
N PHE A 321 7.07 -23.92 3.79
CA PHE A 321 7.31 -25.24 3.19
C PHE A 321 6.52 -26.39 3.83
N HIS A 322 6.14 -26.26 5.10
CA HIS A 322 5.40 -27.27 5.86
C HIS A 322 4.19 -26.66 6.58
N PRO A 323 3.23 -26.04 5.86
CA PRO A 323 2.10 -25.36 6.49
C PRO A 323 1.16 -26.35 7.18
N LEU A 324 0.61 -25.96 8.33
CA LEU A 324 -0.28 -26.82 9.12
C LEU A 324 -1.58 -27.17 8.39
N LEU A 325 -2.18 -26.18 7.69
CA LEU A 325 -3.45 -26.30 6.96
C LEU A 325 -4.56 -26.99 7.79
N ALA A 326 -4.74 -26.54 9.04
CA ALA A 326 -5.74 -27.08 9.94
C ALA A 326 -7.17 -26.70 9.52
N ALA A 327 -8.07 -27.66 9.72
CA ALA A 327 -9.50 -27.59 9.48
C ALA A 327 -10.18 -26.34 10.08
N GLU A 328 -9.98 -26.12 11.37
CA GLU A 328 -10.62 -25.04 12.12
C GLU A 328 -10.08 -23.66 11.70
N GLN A 329 -8.79 -23.58 11.39
CA GLN A 329 -8.12 -22.37 10.91
C GLN A 329 -8.62 -22.00 9.51
N PHE A 330 -8.71 -22.97 8.60
CA PHE A 330 -9.35 -22.78 7.30
C PHE A 330 -10.76 -22.21 7.42
N ALA A 331 -11.58 -22.75 8.33
CA ALA A 331 -12.94 -22.25 8.51
C ALA A 331 -13.02 -20.80 9.03
N SER A 332 -12.04 -20.38 9.84
CA SER A 332 -11.94 -19.00 10.32
C SER A 332 -11.49 -18.07 9.19
N GLU A 333 -10.48 -18.47 8.43
CA GLU A 333 -9.90 -17.63 7.38
C GLU A 333 -10.81 -17.45 6.16
N VAL A 334 -11.66 -18.43 5.83
CA VAL A 334 -12.70 -18.22 4.79
C VAL A 334 -13.61 -17.05 5.16
N MET A 335 -13.89 -16.85 6.45
CA MET A 335 -14.68 -15.69 6.90
C MET A 335 -13.86 -14.41 6.85
N ALA A 336 -12.55 -14.45 7.15
CA ALA A 336 -11.67 -13.30 6.99
C ALA A 336 -11.61 -12.83 5.53
N VAL A 337 -11.46 -13.76 4.58
CA VAL A 337 -11.50 -13.50 3.13
C VAL A 337 -12.87 -12.96 2.70
N GLN A 338 -13.97 -13.51 3.22
CA GLN A 338 -15.32 -12.99 2.98
C GLN A 338 -15.43 -11.51 3.39
N PHE A 339 -14.94 -11.15 4.58
CA PHE A 339 -15.01 -9.78 5.05
C PHE A 339 -14.11 -8.84 4.24
N GLU A 340 -12.95 -9.31 3.78
CA GLU A 340 -12.14 -8.54 2.85
C GLU A 340 -12.84 -8.32 1.51
N HIS A 341 -13.51 -9.35 0.98
CA HIS A 341 -14.32 -9.18 -0.22
C HIS A 341 -15.44 -8.16 0.00
N GLU A 342 -16.17 -8.24 1.12
CA GLU A 342 -17.20 -7.25 1.50
C GLU A 342 -16.64 -5.82 1.59
N LYS A 343 -15.42 -5.65 2.14
CA LYS A 343 -14.71 -4.36 2.16
C LYS A 343 -14.43 -3.83 0.75
N ASN A 344 -14.18 -4.71 -0.21
CA ASN A 344 -13.84 -4.32 -1.58
C ASN A 344 -15.06 -3.96 -2.43
N GLN A 345 -16.29 -4.29 -2.02
CA GLN A 345 -17.51 -4.05 -2.82
C GLN A 345 -17.84 -2.56 -3.07
N PRO A 346 -17.62 -1.64 -2.11
CA PRO A 346 -17.84 -0.22 -2.34
C PRO A 346 -16.81 0.44 -3.28
N ASP A 347 -15.67 -0.22 -3.56
CA ASP A 347 -14.62 0.33 -4.44
C ASP A 347 -15.00 0.19 -5.93
N VAL A 348 -15.69 1.21 -6.44
CA VAL A 348 -16.18 1.26 -7.83
C VAL A 348 -15.05 1.10 -8.84
N ALA A 349 -13.89 1.72 -8.61
CA ALA A 349 -12.76 1.68 -9.55
C ALA A 349 -12.24 0.25 -9.68
N ARG A 350 -12.03 -0.43 -8.55
CA ARG A 350 -11.67 -1.85 -8.52
C ARG A 350 -12.70 -2.71 -9.24
N VAL A 351 -13.99 -2.55 -8.93
CA VAL A 351 -15.04 -3.39 -9.53
C VAL A 351 -15.15 -3.18 -11.03
N LEU A 352 -15.05 -1.94 -11.52
CA LEU A 352 -15.03 -1.65 -12.95
C LEU A 352 -13.79 -2.26 -13.64
N LEU A 353 -12.64 -2.25 -12.97
CA LEU A 353 -11.42 -2.85 -13.47
C LEU A 353 -11.51 -4.39 -13.57
N GLU A 354 -11.97 -5.05 -12.51
CA GLU A 354 -12.18 -6.50 -12.49
C GLU A 354 -13.28 -6.90 -13.50
N LEU A 355 -14.33 -6.10 -13.63
CA LEU A 355 -15.34 -6.29 -14.67
C LEU A 355 -14.72 -6.17 -16.06
N ALA A 356 -13.90 -5.13 -16.32
CA ALA A 356 -13.21 -4.97 -17.58
C ALA A 356 -12.30 -6.16 -17.89
N MET A 357 -11.55 -6.65 -16.91
CA MET A 357 -10.77 -7.88 -17.04
C MET A 357 -11.63 -9.10 -17.37
N ALA A 358 -12.82 -9.22 -16.79
CA ALA A 358 -13.71 -10.35 -17.00
C ALA A 358 -14.38 -10.34 -18.39
N VAL A 359 -14.81 -9.17 -18.90
CA VAL A 359 -15.71 -9.10 -20.05
C VAL A 359 -15.07 -8.62 -21.35
N THR A 360 -13.96 -7.89 -21.29
CA THR A 360 -13.31 -7.49 -22.55
C THR A 360 -12.74 -8.73 -23.23
N PRO A 361 -12.98 -8.90 -24.55
CA PRO A 361 -12.36 -9.98 -25.30
C PRO A 361 -10.86 -9.83 -25.22
N SER A 362 -10.14 -10.91 -25.47
CA SER A 362 -8.69 -10.82 -25.56
C SER A 362 -8.23 -10.76 -27.00
N LEU A 363 -7.20 -9.95 -27.25
CA LEU A 363 -6.57 -9.88 -28.57
C LEU A 363 -6.08 -11.28 -28.96
N ALA A 364 -6.54 -11.79 -30.10
CA ALA A 364 -6.03 -13.04 -30.65
C ALA A 364 -4.51 -12.92 -30.87
N SER A 365 -3.79 -13.99 -30.51
CA SER A 365 -2.34 -14.11 -30.74
C SER A 365 -2.03 -13.86 -32.23
N PRO A 366 -0.87 -13.28 -32.59
CA PRO A 366 -0.54 -13.01 -33.99
C PRO A 366 -0.69 -14.28 -34.84
N ALA A 367 -1.62 -14.25 -35.79
CA ALA A 367 -1.63 -15.19 -36.89
C ALA A 367 -0.42 -14.88 -37.77
N SER A 368 0.64 -15.69 -37.61
CA SER A 368 1.76 -15.92 -38.53
C SER A 368 1.88 -14.95 -39.73
N SER A 369 2.57 -13.83 -39.56
CA SER A 369 3.16 -13.11 -40.69
C SER A 369 4.37 -12.25 -40.27
N ALA A 370 5.27 -12.82 -39.48
CA ALA A 370 6.65 -12.35 -39.36
C ALA A 370 7.51 -13.56 -38.95
N THR A 371 8.75 -13.58 -39.43
CA THR A 371 9.67 -14.72 -39.49
C THR A 371 9.78 -15.54 -38.19
N GLN A 372 9.74 -16.87 -38.34
CA GLN A 372 10.01 -17.88 -37.33
C GLN A 372 11.37 -17.62 -36.64
N ASP A 373 11.37 -17.07 -35.42
CA ASP A 373 12.41 -17.30 -34.39
C ASP A 373 12.11 -16.65 -33.01
N GLU A 374 10.86 -16.25 -32.71
CA GLU A 374 10.55 -15.57 -31.44
C GLU A 374 9.53 -16.33 -30.58
N VAL A 375 9.92 -16.56 -29.32
CA VAL A 375 9.20 -16.99 -28.10
C VAL A 375 7.87 -17.75 -28.29
N PRO A 376 7.72 -18.98 -27.75
CA PRO A 376 6.48 -19.74 -27.87
C PRO A 376 5.24 -18.94 -27.43
N THR A 377 4.25 -18.84 -28.31
CA THR A 377 2.91 -18.31 -28.05
C THR A 377 2.12 -19.10 -27.00
N SER A 378 2.71 -20.17 -26.43
CA SER A 378 2.08 -21.15 -25.53
C SER A 378 1.78 -20.65 -24.11
N PHE A 379 2.25 -19.46 -23.74
CA PHE A 379 2.08 -18.90 -22.39
C PHE A 379 0.96 -17.84 -22.29
N TYR A 380 0.38 -17.44 -23.42
CA TYR A 380 -0.74 -16.50 -23.45
C TYR A 380 -2.06 -17.27 -23.40
N ARG A 381 -2.80 -17.09 -22.31
CA ARG A 381 -4.06 -17.78 -21.97
C ARG A 381 -5.05 -16.80 -21.37
N PRO A 382 -5.62 -15.92 -22.19
CA PRO A 382 -6.44 -14.82 -21.71
C PRO A 382 -7.68 -15.25 -20.92
N GLU A 383 -8.15 -16.48 -21.10
CA GLU A 383 -9.28 -17.04 -20.36
C GLU A 383 -9.05 -17.05 -18.84
N VAL A 384 -7.79 -17.12 -18.38
CA VAL A 384 -7.45 -17.08 -16.94
C VAL A 384 -7.58 -15.69 -16.33
N ALA A 385 -7.54 -14.64 -17.15
CA ALA A 385 -7.64 -13.25 -16.69
C ALA A 385 -9.03 -12.89 -16.16
N ARG A 386 -10.02 -13.79 -16.34
CA ARG A 386 -11.40 -13.62 -15.87
C ARG A 386 -11.67 -14.21 -14.48
N LYS A 387 -10.65 -14.81 -13.83
CA LYS A 387 -10.80 -15.43 -12.51
C LYS A 387 -11.00 -14.38 -11.43
N PHE A 388 -11.89 -14.69 -10.49
CA PHE A 388 -12.11 -13.88 -9.29
C PHE A 388 -11.03 -14.21 -8.26
N GLY A 389 -10.08 -13.31 -8.08
CA GLY A 389 -8.85 -13.58 -7.33
C GLY A 389 -8.96 -13.47 -5.81
N THR A 390 -9.89 -12.67 -5.29
CA THR A 390 -10.06 -12.53 -3.83
C THR A 390 -10.60 -13.80 -3.20
N GLY A 391 -11.56 -14.46 -3.86
CA GLY A 391 -12.36 -15.51 -3.24
C GLY A 391 -13.36 -14.94 -2.24
N ASP A 392 -14.33 -15.77 -1.87
CA ASP A 392 -15.34 -15.44 -0.87
C ASP A 392 -15.90 -16.74 -0.24
N PHE A 393 -16.88 -16.62 0.66
CA PHE A 393 -17.55 -17.78 1.24
C PHE A 393 -18.21 -18.68 0.18
N ASP A 394 -18.70 -18.09 -0.91
CA ASP A 394 -19.38 -18.83 -1.97
C ASP A 394 -18.39 -19.65 -2.81
N THR A 395 -17.20 -19.12 -3.14
CA THR A 395 -16.18 -19.81 -3.94
C THR A 395 -15.28 -20.74 -3.13
N LEU A 396 -15.04 -20.44 -1.85
CA LEU A 396 -14.15 -21.22 -0.99
C LEU A 396 -14.88 -22.22 -0.09
N CYS A 397 -16.21 -22.13 0.02
CA CYS A 397 -16.97 -23.06 0.86
C CYS A 397 -18.25 -23.57 0.19
N LYS A 398 -19.22 -22.71 -0.10
CA LYS A 398 -20.58 -23.12 -0.49
C LYS A 398 -20.60 -23.88 -1.81
N THR A 399 -20.03 -23.30 -2.88
CA THR A 399 -20.01 -23.92 -4.21
C THR A 399 -19.18 -25.21 -4.23
N PRO A 400 -17.96 -25.24 -3.65
CA PRO A 400 -17.22 -26.50 -3.49
C PRO A 400 -18.00 -27.57 -2.73
N LEU A 401 -18.67 -27.21 -1.62
CA LEU A 401 -19.47 -28.15 -0.83
C LEU A 401 -20.64 -28.75 -1.61
N GLU A 402 -21.35 -27.92 -2.39
CA GLU A 402 -22.45 -28.35 -3.26
C GLU A 402 -21.97 -29.29 -4.38
N GLN A 403 -20.74 -29.07 -4.87
CA GLN A 403 -20.11 -29.88 -5.92
C GLN A 403 -19.36 -31.11 -5.37
N GLY A 404 -19.25 -31.26 -4.05
CA GLY A 404 -18.49 -32.34 -3.41
C GLY A 404 -16.98 -32.20 -3.55
N LEU A 405 -16.47 -30.98 -3.77
CA LEU A 405 -15.04 -30.68 -3.88
C LEU A 405 -14.41 -30.51 -2.49
N ASP A 406 -13.22 -31.07 -2.33
CA ASP A 406 -12.39 -30.90 -1.13
C ASP A 406 -11.40 -29.74 -1.31
N VAL A 407 -11.72 -28.60 -0.71
CA VAL A 407 -10.92 -27.37 -0.79
C VAL A 407 -9.58 -27.52 -0.04
N LEU A 408 -9.53 -28.29 1.05
CA LEU A 408 -8.28 -28.53 1.78
C LEU A 408 -7.33 -29.42 0.96
N LYS A 409 -7.86 -30.38 0.21
CA LYS A 409 -7.08 -31.15 -0.76
C LYS A 409 -6.56 -30.24 -1.88
N ALA A 410 -7.42 -29.38 -2.44
CA ALA A 410 -7.01 -28.41 -3.47
C ALA A 410 -5.92 -27.45 -2.99
N LEU A 411 -6.00 -26.95 -1.74
CA LEU A 411 -4.97 -26.12 -1.13
C LEU A 411 -3.62 -26.84 -1.02
N ARG A 412 -3.61 -28.12 -0.63
CA ARG A 412 -2.38 -28.93 -0.56
C ARG A 412 -1.79 -29.21 -1.94
N GLU A 413 -2.63 -29.52 -2.93
CA GLU A 413 -2.20 -29.73 -4.32
C GLU A 413 -1.64 -28.42 -4.92
N PHE A 414 -2.29 -27.29 -4.66
CA PHE A 414 -1.82 -25.97 -5.09
C PHE A 414 -0.49 -25.62 -4.42
N HIS A 415 -0.36 -25.82 -3.10
CA HIS A 415 0.90 -25.65 -2.37
C HIS A 415 2.01 -26.52 -2.96
N GLY A 416 1.79 -27.82 -3.11
CA GLY A 416 2.77 -28.76 -3.67
C GLY A 416 3.21 -28.45 -5.10
N LYS A 417 2.34 -27.80 -5.89
CA LYS A 417 2.64 -27.33 -7.24
C LYS A 417 3.43 -26.01 -7.25
N CYS A 418 2.94 -25.01 -6.51
CA CYS A 418 3.39 -23.63 -6.61
C CYS A 418 4.50 -23.26 -5.62
N TYR A 419 4.49 -23.81 -4.41
CA TYR A 419 5.37 -23.42 -3.30
C TYR A 419 6.66 -24.26 -3.30
N LYS A 420 7.28 -24.37 -4.48
CA LYS A 420 8.59 -24.99 -4.66
C LYS A 420 9.69 -23.93 -4.70
N PRO A 421 10.87 -24.17 -4.10
CA PRO A 421 11.98 -23.20 -4.09
C PRO A 421 12.38 -22.67 -5.47
N GLU A 422 12.35 -23.52 -6.50
CA GLU A 422 12.68 -23.15 -7.88
C GLU A 422 11.68 -22.17 -8.54
N ASN A 423 10.47 -22.09 -7.98
CA ASN A 423 9.42 -21.14 -8.37
C ASN A 423 9.44 -19.85 -7.54
N MET A 424 10.44 -19.66 -6.67
CA MET A 424 10.50 -18.53 -5.74
C MET A 424 11.66 -17.58 -6.05
N THR A 425 11.57 -16.39 -5.46
CA THR A 425 12.67 -15.44 -5.25
C THR A 425 12.67 -14.96 -3.81
N ILE A 426 13.84 -14.54 -3.32
CA ILE A 426 13.96 -13.93 -1.99
C ILE A 426 14.78 -12.65 -2.05
N ALA A 427 14.37 -11.63 -1.31
CA ALA A 427 15.21 -10.46 -1.04
C ALA A 427 15.35 -10.30 0.47
N VAL A 428 16.56 -9.97 0.93
CA VAL A 428 16.86 -9.74 2.35
C VAL A 428 17.68 -8.47 2.50
N ARG A 429 17.21 -7.56 3.33
CA ARG A 429 17.93 -6.36 3.77
C ARG A 429 18.35 -6.52 5.21
N MET A 430 19.63 -6.29 5.50
CA MET A 430 20.15 -6.26 6.86
C MET A 430 20.77 -4.89 7.13
N GLY A 431 20.37 -4.29 8.23
CA GLY A 431 20.96 -3.05 8.74
C GLY A 431 22.19 -3.29 9.60
N ARG A 432 22.46 -2.38 10.55
CA ARG A 432 23.51 -2.53 11.56
C ARG A 432 23.14 -3.60 12.59
N ARG A 433 24.10 -4.44 12.93
CA ARG A 433 24.09 -5.36 14.07
C ARG A 433 24.10 -4.59 15.38
N SER A 434 23.38 -5.09 16.37
CA SER A 434 23.67 -4.75 17.76
C SER A 434 24.96 -5.44 18.16
N VAL A 435 26.07 -4.71 18.15
CA VAL A 435 27.35 -5.22 18.64
C VAL A 435 27.43 -4.93 20.15
N PRO A 436 27.28 -5.94 21.03
CA PRO A 436 27.42 -5.71 22.46
C PRO A 436 28.87 -5.32 22.77
N ILE A 437 29.06 -4.11 23.29
CA ILE A 437 30.36 -3.62 23.73
C ILE A 437 30.59 -4.13 25.16
N ILE A 438 31.30 -5.25 25.30
CA ILE A 438 31.76 -5.74 26.61
C ILE A 438 33.20 -5.27 26.80
N VAL A 439 33.39 -4.20 27.57
CA VAL A 439 34.73 -3.81 28.03
C VAL A 439 34.94 -4.40 29.42
N GLU A 440 35.74 -5.47 29.51
CA GLU A 440 36.11 -6.05 30.80
C GLU A 440 36.99 -5.06 31.58
N GLY A 441 36.46 -4.55 32.69
CA GLY A 441 37.20 -3.64 33.57
C GLY A 441 38.29 -4.38 34.34
N ALA A 442 39.49 -3.79 34.43
CA ALA A 442 40.48 -4.25 35.38
C ALA A 442 39.97 -3.97 36.81
N VAL A 443 40.02 -4.96 37.70
CA VAL A 443 39.80 -4.75 39.14
C VAL A 443 41.13 -4.44 39.81
N ASP A 444 41.14 -3.49 40.74
CA ASP A 444 42.32 -3.28 41.57
C ASP A 444 42.54 -4.44 42.56
N ALA A 445 43.64 -4.39 43.32
CA ALA A 445 43.99 -5.43 44.29
C ALA A 445 42.98 -5.59 45.45
N SER A 446 41.98 -4.69 45.56
CA SER A 446 40.89 -4.75 46.53
C SER A 446 39.57 -5.30 45.95
N GLY A 447 39.54 -5.63 44.66
CA GLY A 447 38.36 -6.11 43.95
C GLY A 447 37.44 -4.99 43.46
N GLN A 448 37.89 -3.73 43.48
CA GLN A 448 37.12 -2.59 43.02
C GLN A 448 37.35 -2.36 41.52
N SER A 449 36.27 -2.22 40.74
CA SER A 449 36.35 -1.98 39.30
C SER A 449 37.05 -0.65 39.02
N LEU A 450 38.17 -0.70 38.29
CA LEU A 450 38.81 0.50 37.78
C LEU A 450 37.92 1.13 36.69
N ARG A 451 37.92 2.47 36.62
CA ARG A 451 37.26 3.20 35.54
C ARG A 451 37.94 2.84 34.22
N ILE A 452 37.15 2.40 33.24
CA ILE A 452 37.63 2.18 31.88
C ILE A 452 38.11 3.54 31.33
N PRO A 453 39.35 3.64 30.81
CA PRO A 453 39.80 4.87 30.16
C PRO A 453 38.91 5.18 28.95
N ALA A 454 38.49 6.44 28.80
CA ALA A 454 37.62 6.87 27.69
C ALA A 454 38.18 6.53 26.30
N GLU A 455 39.51 6.45 26.17
CA GLU A 455 40.20 6.04 24.94
C GLU A 455 39.97 4.55 24.60
N VAL A 456 39.88 3.68 25.60
CA VAL A 456 39.61 2.24 25.43
C VAL A 456 38.15 2.01 25.06
N GLU A 457 37.23 2.73 25.71
CA GLU A 457 35.81 2.73 25.38
C GLU A 457 35.57 3.21 23.95
N ALA A 458 36.13 4.37 23.57
CA ALA A 458 36.04 4.91 22.22
C ALA A 458 36.75 4.06 21.15
N ALA A 459 37.74 3.24 21.52
CA ALA A 459 38.38 2.28 20.62
C ALA A 459 37.52 1.01 20.45
N ALA A 460 36.88 0.54 21.51
CA ALA A 460 35.93 -0.57 21.48
C ALA A 460 34.68 -0.21 20.67
N GLU A 461 34.14 1.00 20.85
CA GLU A 461 33.03 1.56 20.04
C GLU A 461 33.41 1.62 18.55
N ARG A 462 34.60 2.13 18.21
CA ARG A 462 35.08 2.19 16.81
C ARG A 462 35.28 0.80 16.20
N GLU A 463 35.73 -0.18 16.98
CA GLU A 463 35.89 -1.55 16.49
C GLU A 463 34.52 -2.27 16.36
N ALA A 464 33.59 -1.99 17.27
CA ALA A 464 32.21 -2.46 17.20
C ALA A 464 31.49 -1.88 15.98
N GLU A 465 31.63 -0.58 15.71
CA GLU A 465 31.08 0.11 14.55
C GLU A 465 31.56 -0.52 13.23
N LYS A 466 32.88 -0.81 13.12
CA LYS A 466 33.45 -1.50 11.94
C LYS A 466 32.89 -2.91 11.72
N ARG A 467 32.48 -3.61 12.77
CA ARG A 467 31.95 -4.98 12.71
C ARG A 467 30.42 -5.03 12.72
N SER A 468 29.77 -3.87 12.86
CA SER A 468 28.31 -3.76 12.96
C SER A 468 27.61 -3.92 11.62
N VAL A 469 28.27 -3.63 10.50
CA VAL A 469 27.64 -3.68 9.18
C VAL A 469 27.73 -5.07 8.57
N TYR A 470 26.61 -5.64 8.12
CA TYR A 470 26.62 -6.87 7.33
C TYR A 470 27.21 -6.61 5.94
N THR A 471 27.91 -7.59 5.37
CA THR A 471 28.22 -7.61 3.95
C THR A 471 27.16 -8.38 3.18
N PRO A 472 26.85 -8.04 1.91
CA PRO A 472 25.88 -8.80 1.12
C PRO A 472 26.21 -10.29 1.02
N LYS A 473 27.51 -10.64 1.08
CA LYS A 473 27.98 -12.02 1.10
C LYS A 473 27.56 -12.74 2.40
N GLU A 474 27.75 -12.13 3.57
CA GLU A 474 27.31 -12.72 4.84
C GLU A 474 25.80 -12.92 4.89
N ILE A 475 25.03 -11.96 4.35
CA ILE A 475 23.57 -12.07 4.23
C ILE A 475 23.21 -13.26 3.34
N GLY A 476 23.81 -13.36 2.15
CA GLY A 476 23.59 -14.49 1.24
C GLY A 476 23.95 -15.84 1.87
N GLU A 477 25.08 -15.95 2.57
CA GLU A 477 25.50 -17.17 3.28
C GLU A 477 24.56 -17.52 4.44
N MET A 478 24.03 -16.53 5.16
CA MET A 478 23.01 -16.73 6.20
C MET A 478 21.72 -17.29 5.61
N VAL A 479 21.21 -16.68 4.53
CA VAL A 479 20.00 -17.13 3.84
C VAL A 479 20.16 -18.54 3.31
N VAL A 480 21.28 -18.83 2.64
CA VAL A 480 21.62 -20.18 2.14
C VAL A 480 21.63 -21.19 3.29
N ARG A 481 22.23 -20.86 4.43
CA ARG A 481 22.31 -21.75 5.61
C ARG A 481 20.93 -22.07 6.18
N ILE A 482 20.06 -21.07 6.29
CA ILE A 482 18.69 -21.23 6.80
C ILE A 482 17.87 -22.08 5.81
N LEU A 483 17.85 -21.70 4.53
CA LEU A 483 17.13 -22.44 3.47
C LEU A 483 17.61 -23.89 3.33
N SER A 484 18.90 -24.16 3.54
CA SER A 484 19.46 -25.51 3.42
C SER A 484 18.90 -26.52 4.43
N LYS A 485 18.29 -26.06 5.53
CA LYS A 485 17.61 -26.95 6.50
C LYS A 485 16.43 -27.70 5.85
N TYR A 486 15.79 -27.07 4.88
CA TYR A 486 14.60 -27.58 4.19
C TYR A 486 14.96 -28.45 2.97
N VAL A 487 16.25 -28.60 2.63
CA VAL A 487 16.76 -29.40 1.49
C VAL A 487 16.77 -30.92 1.79
N GLN A 488 16.88 -31.32 3.05
CA GLN A 488 17.10 -32.74 3.42
C GLN A 488 15.84 -33.61 3.46
N ALA A 489 14.64 -33.02 3.32
CA ALA A 489 13.39 -33.78 3.44
C ALA A 489 13.01 -34.59 2.17
N ASN A 490 13.63 -34.33 1.01
CA ASN A 490 13.23 -34.94 -0.27
C ASN A 490 14.37 -35.65 -1.03
N SER A 491 15.15 -36.50 -0.36
CA SER A 491 15.89 -37.58 -1.05
C SER A 491 15.03 -38.83 -1.14
N PRO A 492 14.90 -39.49 -2.31
CA PRO A 492 14.03 -40.65 -2.52
C PRO A 492 14.54 -41.96 -1.85
N GLU A 493 15.44 -41.87 -0.86
CA GLU A 493 15.96 -43.04 -0.12
C GLU A 493 15.35 -43.22 1.27
N THR A 494 14.44 -42.33 1.71
CA THR A 494 13.77 -42.41 3.03
C THR A 494 12.34 -42.95 3.00
N GLU A 495 11.86 -43.50 1.88
CA GLU A 495 10.60 -44.27 1.83
C GLU A 495 10.77 -45.80 1.92
N ALA A 496 11.99 -46.30 2.16
CA ALA A 496 12.25 -47.75 2.24
C ALA A 496 12.46 -48.32 3.67
N HIS A 497 12.41 -47.51 4.75
CA HIS A 497 12.75 -47.98 6.10
C HIS A 497 11.77 -47.62 7.24
N ALA A 498 10.54 -47.23 6.92
CA ALA A 498 9.46 -47.13 7.91
C ALA A 498 8.52 -48.36 7.89
N ASP A 499 9.06 -49.58 7.79
CA ASP A 499 8.36 -50.77 8.25
C ASP A 499 9.37 -51.80 8.78
N LYS A 500 9.07 -52.34 9.97
CA LYS A 500 9.83 -53.30 10.80
C LYS A 500 10.88 -52.72 11.74
N THR A 501 10.45 -52.39 12.95
CA THR A 501 11.18 -52.83 14.16
C THR A 501 10.21 -53.20 15.29
N LYS A 502 9.98 -54.50 15.44
CA LYS A 502 9.44 -55.12 16.67
C LYS A 502 10.49 -55.02 17.77
N MET A 503 10.12 -54.44 18.90
CA MET A 503 10.82 -54.47 20.17
C MET A 503 11.16 -55.91 20.62
N PRO A 504 12.40 -56.23 21.03
CA PRO A 504 12.69 -57.46 21.74
C PRO A 504 12.65 -57.25 23.26
N HIS A 505 11.90 -58.12 23.94
CA HIS A 505 11.97 -58.35 25.37
C HIS A 505 13.37 -58.84 25.79
N ASN A 506 13.86 -58.36 26.94
CA ASN A 506 14.74 -59.18 27.77
C ASN A 506 14.32 -59.10 29.26
N LYS A 507 14.29 -60.27 29.89
CA LYS A 507 13.86 -60.54 31.28
C LYS A 507 15.08 -60.71 32.19
N GLY A 508 14.94 -60.31 33.45
CA GLY A 508 15.82 -60.69 34.57
C GLY A 508 15.51 -59.87 35.83
N ASN A 509 14.43 -60.17 36.55
CA ASN A 509 14.37 -60.99 37.79
C ASN A 509 15.22 -60.49 38.98
N SER A 510 14.56 -59.95 40.02
CA SER A 510 14.72 -60.42 41.42
C SER A 510 13.54 -60.00 42.33
N PHE A 511 12.92 -61.05 42.91
CA PHE A 511 11.94 -61.19 44.00
C PHE A 511 12.22 -60.32 45.28
N SER A 512 11.34 -60.08 46.27
CA SER A 512 10.04 -60.65 46.70
C SER A 512 9.37 -59.80 47.82
N ALA A 513 8.02 -59.82 47.83
CA ALA A 513 7.08 -59.97 48.97
C ALA A 513 7.07 -58.97 50.16
N SER A 514 5.94 -58.28 50.39
CA SER A 514 4.83 -58.77 51.23
C SER A 514 3.72 -57.71 51.47
N SER A 515 2.53 -58.23 51.74
CA SER A 515 1.19 -57.67 51.99
C SER A 515 1.03 -56.43 52.90
N SER A 516 0.00 -55.60 52.66
CA SER A 516 -1.29 -55.68 53.41
C SER A 516 -2.32 -54.56 53.12
N ARG A 517 -3.60 -55.01 53.05
CA ARG A 517 -4.91 -54.36 53.37
C ARG A 517 -5.45 -53.26 52.44
N ASP A 518 -6.53 -53.53 51.68
CA ASP A 518 -7.99 -53.55 52.06
C ASP A 518 -8.47 -52.12 52.44
N LEU A 519 -9.51 -51.51 51.84
CA LEU A 519 -10.89 -51.96 51.65
C LEU A 519 -11.61 -51.12 50.57
N THR A 520 -12.50 -51.74 49.79
CA THR A 520 -13.73 -51.12 49.24
C THR A 520 -14.92 -51.75 49.98
N PRO A 521 -16.08 -51.06 50.18
CA PRO A 521 -17.19 -51.23 49.23
C PRO A 521 -18.26 -50.10 49.13
N GLN A 522 -18.93 -50.02 47.96
CA GLN A 522 -20.40 -49.89 47.65
C GLN A 522 -21.35 -49.09 48.59
N ARG A 523 -22.45 -48.41 48.21
CA ARG A 523 -23.43 -48.48 47.09
C ARG A 523 -24.49 -47.34 47.25
N THR A 524 -24.93 -46.70 46.15
CA THR A 524 -26.31 -46.26 45.68
C THR A 524 -27.48 -45.91 46.65
N PRO A 525 -28.64 -45.33 46.21
CA PRO A 525 -29.02 -44.01 45.63
C PRO A 525 -30.30 -43.37 46.31
N SER A 526 -30.97 -42.37 45.67
CA SER A 526 -32.31 -41.71 45.90
C SER A 526 -32.30 -40.33 46.62
N ASP A 527 -32.68 -39.22 45.94
CA ASP A 527 -34.01 -38.55 45.75
C ASP A 527 -34.20 -37.38 46.76
N ALA A 528 -34.75 -36.18 46.52
CA ALA A 528 -35.44 -35.50 45.42
C ALA A 528 -35.61 -33.97 45.71
N SER A 529 -35.83 -33.16 44.65
CA SER A 529 -36.59 -31.86 44.57
C SER A 529 -36.13 -30.62 45.40
N SER A 530 -36.29 -29.34 45.05
CA SER A 530 -36.76 -28.56 43.89
C SER A 530 -36.60 -27.05 44.23
N SER A 531 -36.16 -26.19 43.30
CA SER A 531 -36.68 -24.82 43.15
C SER A 531 -36.12 -24.14 41.89
N ALA A 532 -37.01 -23.66 41.03
CA ALA A 532 -36.75 -23.03 39.74
C ALA A 532 -36.57 -21.51 39.84
N SER A 533 -35.83 -20.91 38.88
CA SER A 533 -36.00 -19.57 38.25
C SER A 533 -34.86 -19.33 37.21
N PRO A 534 -35.02 -18.45 36.20
CA PRO A 534 -35.74 -18.68 34.96
C PRO A 534 -34.80 -18.76 33.73
N SER A 535 -35.34 -19.36 32.67
CA SER A 535 -34.80 -19.45 31.32
C SER A 535 -34.43 -18.10 30.71
N VAL A 536 -33.16 -17.93 30.35
CA VAL A 536 -32.73 -16.98 29.30
C VAL A 536 -33.07 -17.61 27.96
N SER A 537 -33.89 -16.94 27.17
CA SER A 537 -34.18 -17.34 25.79
C SER A 537 -32.87 -17.32 24.99
N SER A 538 -32.51 -18.47 24.40
CA SER A 538 -31.45 -18.53 23.40
C SER A 538 -31.81 -17.61 22.23
N ALA A 539 -31.06 -16.52 22.06
CA ALA A 539 -31.07 -15.74 20.84
C ALA A 539 -30.78 -16.68 19.64
N PRO A 540 -31.41 -16.48 18.47
CA PRO A 540 -31.06 -17.26 17.29
C PRO A 540 -29.58 -17.04 16.97
N ALA A 541 -28.84 -18.14 16.71
CA ALA A 541 -27.45 -18.07 16.29
C ALA A 541 -27.32 -17.08 15.10
N SER A 542 -26.34 -16.17 15.18
CA SER A 542 -26.06 -15.16 14.15
C SER A 542 -25.85 -15.83 12.77
N SER A 543 -26.13 -15.10 11.69
CA SER A 543 -25.88 -15.58 10.31
C SER A 543 -24.44 -16.07 10.12
N GLN A 544 -23.48 -15.40 10.76
CA GLN A 544 -22.06 -15.77 10.77
C GLN A 544 -21.81 -17.12 11.43
N ALA A 545 -22.43 -17.40 12.59
CA ALA A 545 -22.31 -18.70 13.26
C ALA A 545 -22.85 -19.85 12.40
N LYS A 546 -23.87 -19.59 11.56
CA LYS A 546 -24.37 -20.58 10.58
C LYS A 546 -23.37 -20.79 9.44
N ARG A 547 -22.83 -19.72 8.83
CA ARG A 547 -21.81 -19.80 7.78
C ARG A 547 -20.57 -20.57 8.25
N ARG A 548 -20.03 -20.25 9.42
CA ARG A 548 -18.90 -20.98 10.02
C ARG A 548 -19.18 -22.48 10.18
N ASN A 549 -20.37 -22.84 10.65
CA ASN A 549 -20.77 -24.24 10.77
C ASN A 549 -20.89 -24.95 9.41
N GLU A 550 -21.16 -24.23 8.33
CA GLU A 550 -21.15 -24.76 6.97
C GLU A 550 -19.72 -24.98 6.46
N VAL A 551 -18.77 -24.07 6.70
CA VAL A 551 -17.36 -24.29 6.35
C VAL A 551 -16.81 -25.54 7.05
N LEU A 552 -17.15 -25.73 8.32
CA LEU A 552 -16.78 -26.94 9.07
C LEU A 552 -17.41 -28.23 8.52
N LYS A 553 -18.49 -28.16 7.74
CA LYS A 553 -19.03 -29.35 7.04
C LYS A 553 -18.20 -29.70 5.82
N THR A 554 -17.71 -28.72 5.06
CA THR A 554 -16.77 -28.94 3.94
C THR A 554 -15.52 -29.64 4.44
N VAL A 555 -15.01 -29.23 5.58
CA VAL A 555 -13.89 -29.89 6.27
C VAL A 555 -14.20 -31.35 6.64
N ARG A 556 -15.44 -31.69 7.03
CA ARG A 556 -15.81 -33.08 7.36
C ARG A 556 -15.82 -33.99 6.15
N LEU A 557 -15.98 -33.46 4.93
CA LEU A 557 -15.78 -34.24 3.70
C LEU A 557 -14.32 -34.75 3.62
N HIS A 558 -13.35 -33.88 3.89
CA HIS A 558 -11.93 -34.24 3.95
C HIS A 558 -11.63 -35.36 4.96
N ALA A 559 -12.25 -35.30 6.15
CA ALA A 559 -12.07 -36.33 7.19
C ALA A 559 -12.67 -37.69 6.81
N GLY A 560 -13.72 -37.72 5.98
CA GLY A 560 -14.35 -38.94 5.49
C GLY A 560 -13.51 -39.70 4.47
N GLU A 561 -12.64 -39.01 3.72
CA GLU A 561 -11.78 -39.60 2.68
C GLU A 561 -10.43 -40.11 3.22
N ARG A 562 -9.93 -39.58 4.35
CA ARG A 562 -8.78 -40.18 5.08
C ARG A 562 -9.00 -41.64 5.50
N GLN A 563 -10.26 -42.12 5.52
CA GLN A 563 -10.58 -43.53 5.77
C GLN A 563 -10.65 -44.40 4.50
N LYS A 564 -10.43 -43.82 3.31
CA LYS A 564 -10.60 -44.51 2.00
C LYS A 564 -9.42 -44.47 1.04
N GLU A 565 -8.33 -43.75 1.31
CA GLU A 565 -7.20 -43.67 0.36
C GLU A 565 -5.95 -44.44 0.81
N GLU A 566 -5.92 -45.74 0.47
CA GLU A 566 -4.79 -46.36 -0.23
C GLU A 566 -5.40 -47.02 -1.48
N SER A 567 -4.99 -46.59 -2.68
CA SER A 567 -5.48 -47.02 -4.00
C SER A 567 -6.58 -46.14 -4.64
N GLN A 568 -6.20 -44.94 -5.11
CA GLN A 568 -6.56 -44.39 -6.44
C GLN A 568 -6.01 -42.95 -6.56
N VAL A 569 -4.78 -42.83 -7.06
CA VAL A 569 -4.12 -41.54 -7.31
C VAL A 569 -3.93 -41.42 -8.82
N ALA A 570 -4.78 -40.61 -9.49
CA ALA A 570 -4.52 -40.00 -10.81
C ALA A 570 -5.70 -39.17 -11.39
N SER A 571 -6.95 -39.34 -10.97
CA SER A 571 -8.09 -38.85 -11.78
C SER A 571 -8.73 -37.52 -11.36
N PHE A 572 -8.12 -36.71 -10.50
CA PHE A 572 -8.77 -35.49 -9.98
C PHE A 572 -8.42 -34.21 -10.77
N LEU A 573 -7.28 -34.18 -11.47
CA LEU A 573 -6.93 -33.07 -12.37
C LEU A 573 -7.69 -33.09 -13.72
N GLU A 574 -8.51 -34.11 -13.97
CA GLU A 574 -9.20 -34.36 -15.26
C GLU A 574 -10.73 -34.27 -15.18
N ALA A 575 -11.32 -33.72 -14.11
CA ALA A 575 -12.76 -33.60 -14.00
C ALA A 575 -13.31 -32.56 -15.01
N ALA A 576 -13.65 -33.03 -16.20
CA ALA A 576 -14.45 -32.33 -17.18
C ALA A 576 -15.80 -31.96 -16.56
N VAL A 577 -16.00 -30.68 -16.26
CA VAL A 577 -17.33 -30.10 -16.12
C VAL A 577 -17.81 -29.84 -17.54
N GLY A 578 -18.85 -30.57 -17.97
CA GLY A 578 -19.58 -30.19 -19.18
C GLY A 578 -20.04 -28.74 -19.07
N GLU A 579 -19.98 -27.99 -20.17
CA GLU A 579 -20.23 -26.54 -20.29
C GLU A 579 -21.61 -26.02 -19.79
N ASP A 580 -22.35 -26.78 -18.98
CA ASP A 580 -23.71 -26.47 -18.54
C ASP A 580 -23.87 -26.08 -17.05
N ALA A 581 -22.79 -25.74 -16.33
CA ALA A 581 -22.89 -25.32 -14.91
C ALA A 581 -23.21 -23.82 -14.69
N TYR A 582 -23.59 -23.07 -15.74
CA TYR A 582 -24.03 -21.66 -15.62
C TYR A 582 -25.44 -21.37 -16.20
N ARG A 583 -26.27 -22.39 -16.45
CA ARG A 583 -27.67 -22.21 -16.87
C ARG A 583 -28.67 -22.84 -15.90
N SER A 584 -29.09 -22.09 -14.87
CA SER A 584 -30.33 -22.38 -14.15
C SER A 584 -31.52 -21.74 -14.87
N ARG A 585 -32.39 -22.57 -15.46
CA ARG A 585 -33.66 -22.16 -16.10
C ARG A 585 -34.69 -21.70 -15.07
N PRO A 586 -35.49 -20.67 -15.38
CA PRO A 586 -36.94 -20.70 -15.20
C PRO A 586 -37.61 -20.95 -16.56
N ASN A 587 -38.53 -21.91 -16.61
CA ASN A 587 -39.33 -22.24 -17.80
C ASN A 587 -40.20 -21.04 -18.23
N ALA A 588 -39.93 -20.48 -19.41
CA ALA A 588 -40.95 -20.00 -20.34
C ALA A 588 -40.37 -19.98 -21.76
N THR A 589 -41.09 -20.58 -22.69
CA THR A 589 -40.75 -20.86 -24.09
C THR A 589 -40.50 -19.60 -24.94
N ALA A 590 -39.31 -19.47 -25.53
CA ALA A 590 -39.06 -18.71 -26.76
C ALA A 590 -37.82 -19.30 -27.48
N GLU A 591 -37.88 -19.35 -28.80
CA GLU A 591 -36.99 -20.10 -29.70
C GLU A 591 -35.55 -19.55 -29.71
N ASP A 592 -34.58 -20.47 -29.63
CA ASP A 592 -33.14 -20.22 -29.64
C ASP A 592 -32.66 -20.17 -31.10
N SER A 593 -32.38 -18.97 -31.61
CA SER A 593 -31.61 -18.78 -32.84
C SER A 593 -30.17 -18.48 -32.46
N SER A 594 -29.29 -19.47 -32.59
CA SER A 594 -27.85 -19.29 -32.63
C SER A 594 -27.49 -18.24 -33.70
N PRO A 595 -26.62 -17.26 -33.42
CA PRO A 595 -26.11 -16.40 -34.48
C PRO A 595 -25.19 -17.28 -35.34
N THR A 596 -25.66 -17.56 -36.55
CA THR A 596 -24.81 -18.03 -37.65
C THR A 596 -23.68 -17.04 -37.83
N ASP A 597 -22.45 -17.55 -37.97
CA ASP A 597 -21.25 -16.82 -38.38
C ASP A 597 -21.57 -15.84 -39.52
N GLY A 598 -21.76 -14.58 -39.15
CA GLY A 598 -21.99 -13.44 -40.03
C GLY A 598 -21.01 -12.37 -39.60
N GLU A 599 -20.16 -11.95 -40.54
CA GLU A 599 -19.27 -10.77 -40.56
C GLU A 599 -18.98 -10.12 -39.19
N SER A 600 -17.73 -10.26 -38.74
CA SER A 600 -17.14 -9.59 -37.58
C SER A 600 -17.65 -8.16 -37.38
N ASP A 601 -18.44 -7.95 -36.33
CA ASP A 601 -18.93 -6.64 -35.93
C ASP A 601 -17.75 -5.85 -35.34
N ALA A 602 -17.06 -5.10 -36.20
CA ALA A 602 -15.78 -4.44 -35.95
C ALA A 602 -15.89 -3.17 -35.07
N SER A 603 -16.76 -3.18 -34.05
CA SER A 603 -17.00 -2.03 -33.18
C SER A 603 -16.79 -2.38 -31.71
N GLY A 604 -16.05 -1.53 -30.99
CA GLY A 604 -15.87 -1.67 -29.54
C GLY A 604 -17.18 -1.59 -28.77
N LYS A 605 -17.16 -1.97 -27.48
CA LYS A 605 -18.37 -2.19 -26.67
C LYS A 605 -18.56 -1.14 -25.57
N LEU A 606 -19.82 -0.83 -25.29
CA LEU A 606 -20.27 0.00 -24.18
C LEU A 606 -21.03 -0.88 -23.17
N TYR A 607 -20.56 -0.90 -21.94
CA TYR A 607 -21.14 -1.60 -20.80
C TYR A 607 -21.85 -0.59 -19.91
N ARG A 608 -23.17 -0.68 -19.80
CA ARG A 608 -23.96 0.14 -18.88
C ARG A 608 -24.14 -0.63 -17.58
N VAL A 609 -23.34 -0.27 -16.59
CA VAL A 609 -23.25 -0.92 -15.28
C VAL A 609 -24.32 -0.35 -14.37
N PHE A 610 -25.08 -1.23 -13.72
CA PHE A 610 -26.19 -0.85 -12.86
C PHE A 610 -25.59 -0.37 -11.54
N ARG A 611 -25.86 0.89 -11.21
CA ARG A 611 -25.36 1.55 -10.00
C ARG A 611 -25.79 0.76 -8.77
N GLN A 612 -24.79 0.35 -7.99
CA GLN A 612 -25.00 -0.23 -6.67
C GLN A 612 -25.14 0.87 -5.62
N HIS A 613 -25.58 0.47 -4.43
CA HIS A 613 -25.63 1.38 -3.30
C HIS A 613 -24.27 2.02 -3.04
N GLY A 614 -24.25 3.34 -2.84
CA GLY A 614 -23.04 4.09 -2.55
C GLY A 614 -22.04 4.27 -3.69
N TRP A 615 -22.40 3.85 -4.91
CA TRP A 615 -21.53 4.07 -6.07
C TRP A 615 -21.73 5.47 -6.65
N GLY A 616 -20.63 6.23 -6.72
CA GLY A 616 -20.57 7.50 -7.42
C GLY A 616 -20.74 7.37 -8.94
N LYS A 617 -20.87 8.52 -9.62
CA LYS A 617 -20.97 8.60 -11.09
C LYS A 617 -19.59 8.39 -11.70
N ARG A 618 -19.38 7.24 -12.33
CA ARG A 618 -18.08 6.84 -12.89
C ARG A 618 -18.23 6.35 -14.33
N LEU A 619 -17.23 6.64 -15.15
CA LEU A 619 -17.09 6.13 -16.49
C LEU A 619 -15.64 5.70 -16.71
N LEU A 620 -15.40 4.43 -17.03
CA LEU A 620 -14.10 3.91 -17.40
C LEU A 620 -14.03 3.73 -18.92
N VAL A 621 -13.04 4.29 -19.59
CA VAL A 621 -12.76 4.00 -21.01
C VAL A 621 -11.37 3.38 -21.10
N VAL A 622 -11.28 2.16 -21.63
CA VAL A 622 -10.03 1.41 -21.73
C VAL A 622 -9.81 0.87 -23.14
N TRP A 623 -8.55 0.74 -23.51
CA TRP A 623 -8.09 0.12 -24.74
C TRP A 623 -7.20 -1.06 -24.42
N GLU A 624 -7.52 -2.21 -25.02
CA GLU A 624 -6.74 -3.41 -24.83
C GLU A 624 -5.37 -3.30 -25.52
N ARG A 625 -4.31 -3.61 -24.76
CA ARG A 625 -2.93 -3.66 -25.21
C ARG A 625 -2.50 -5.10 -25.40
N ARG A 626 -1.54 -5.30 -26.30
CA ARG A 626 -0.83 -6.58 -26.37
C ARG A 626 0.14 -6.68 -25.21
N THR A 627 0.25 -7.86 -24.62
CA THR A 627 1.17 -8.10 -23.51
C THR A 627 1.74 -9.51 -23.55
N ASN A 628 2.94 -9.64 -22.99
CA ASN A 628 3.64 -10.86 -22.65
C ASN A 628 4.78 -10.50 -21.69
N TRP A 629 5.60 -11.50 -21.32
CA TRP A 629 6.77 -11.28 -20.46
C TRP A 629 7.80 -10.29 -21.03
N THR A 630 7.94 -10.20 -22.36
CA THR A 630 8.85 -9.24 -23.02
C THR A 630 8.33 -7.81 -22.91
N VAL A 631 7.05 -7.58 -23.19
CA VAL A 631 6.40 -6.25 -23.06
C VAL A 631 6.50 -5.73 -21.63
N ARG A 632 6.23 -6.59 -20.64
CA ARG A 632 6.42 -6.25 -19.24
C ARG A 632 7.87 -5.85 -18.93
N GLY A 633 8.84 -6.48 -19.60
CA GLY A 633 10.24 -6.08 -19.51
C GLY A 633 10.53 -4.67 -20.02
N TYR A 634 9.80 -4.18 -21.02
CA TYR A 634 9.94 -2.81 -21.51
C TYR A 634 9.42 -1.78 -20.52
N ASP A 635 8.30 -2.06 -19.84
CA ASP A 635 7.73 -1.21 -18.77
C ASP A 635 8.68 -1.02 -17.58
N GLU A 636 9.56 -1.99 -17.34
CA GLU A 636 10.60 -1.92 -16.32
C GLU A 636 11.89 -1.26 -16.80
N VAL A 637 12.17 -1.21 -18.10
CA VAL A 637 13.46 -0.71 -18.63
C VAL A 637 13.37 0.72 -19.16
N PHE A 638 12.35 1.04 -19.96
CA PHE A 638 12.20 2.36 -20.57
C PHE A 638 10.78 2.93 -20.53
N GLN A 639 9.80 2.21 -19.99
CA GLN A 639 8.47 2.74 -19.62
C GLN A 639 7.68 3.35 -20.80
N PRO A 640 7.34 2.55 -21.84
CA PRO A 640 6.65 3.06 -23.03
C PRO A 640 5.31 3.75 -22.71
N THR A 641 4.59 3.32 -21.66
CA THR A 641 3.30 3.90 -21.27
C THR A 641 3.37 5.32 -20.74
N ALA A 642 4.55 5.81 -20.33
CA ALA A 642 4.72 7.17 -19.80
C ALA A 642 4.32 8.26 -20.81
N LEU A 643 4.51 8.00 -22.12
CA LEU A 643 4.06 8.92 -23.17
C LEU A 643 2.53 8.95 -23.27
N LEU A 644 1.87 7.81 -23.13
CA LEU A 644 0.41 7.72 -23.22
C LEU A 644 -0.25 8.40 -22.03
N GLU A 645 0.25 8.14 -20.82
CA GLU A 645 -0.16 8.81 -19.58
C GLU A 645 -0.04 10.33 -19.73
N TYR A 646 1.15 10.82 -20.13
CA TYR A 646 1.39 12.25 -20.34
C TYR A 646 0.39 12.88 -21.31
N LEU A 647 0.10 12.22 -22.44
CA LEU A 647 -0.80 12.75 -23.47
C LEU A 647 -2.28 12.69 -23.06
N LEU A 648 -2.70 11.68 -22.29
CA LEU A 648 -4.08 11.51 -21.84
C LEU A 648 -4.42 12.44 -20.66
N GLU A 649 -3.47 12.69 -19.76
CA GLU A 649 -3.65 13.54 -18.57
C GLU A 649 -3.24 15.00 -18.78
N TYR A 650 -2.81 15.37 -19.99
CA TYR A 650 -2.32 16.71 -20.27
C TYR A 650 -3.34 17.81 -19.87
N PRO A 651 -3.02 18.73 -18.94
CA PRO A 651 -3.93 19.73 -18.39
C PRO A 651 -3.87 21.04 -19.19
N GLY A 652 -3.57 20.98 -20.49
CA GLY A 652 -3.62 22.14 -21.38
C GLY A 652 -5.06 22.63 -21.62
N GLU A 653 -5.24 23.91 -21.95
CA GLU A 653 -6.58 24.50 -22.14
C GLU A 653 -7.38 23.82 -23.27
N ALA A 654 -6.70 23.45 -24.36
CA ALA A 654 -7.29 22.72 -25.49
C ALA A 654 -7.32 21.18 -25.31
N ALA A 655 -6.82 20.65 -24.20
CA ALA A 655 -6.68 19.22 -23.95
C ALA A 655 -8.00 18.54 -23.54
N LEU A 656 -8.09 17.22 -23.75
CA LEU A 656 -9.31 16.43 -23.54
C LEU A 656 -9.96 16.70 -22.17
N LEU A 657 -9.21 16.52 -21.08
CA LEU A 657 -9.76 16.61 -19.72
C LEU A 657 -10.30 18.01 -19.40
N ASN A 658 -9.54 19.06 -19.73
CA ASN A 658 -9.96 20.43 -19.49
C ASN A 658 -11.17 20.85 -20.34
N ARG A 659 -11.27 20.35 -21.58
CA ARG A 659 -12.43 20.62 -22.43
C ARG A 659 -13.70 19.96 -21.88
N LEU A 660 -13.61 18.72 -21.40
CA LEU A 660 -14.71 18.03 -20.75
C LEU A 660 -15.12 18.72 -19.43
N LYS A 661 -14.14 19.17 -18.63
CA LYS A 661 -14.37 19.98 -17.42
C LYS A 661 -15.04 21.32 -17.74
N ALA A 662 -14.60 22.03 -18.78
CA ALA A 662 -15.15 23.32 -19.18
C ALA A 662 -16.58 23.21 -19.70
N GLN A 663 -16.94 22.08 -20.30
CA GLN A 663 -18.32 21.75 -20.70
C GLN A 663 -19.19 21.28 -19.53
N GLY A 664 -18.61 21.12 -18.33
CA GLY A 664 -19.34 20.64 -17.16
C GLY A 664 -19.67 19.15 -17.20
N LEU A 665 -19.05 18.35 -18.07
CA LEU A 665 -19.34 16.92 -18.22
C LEU A 665 -18.59 16.04 -17.21
N ILE A 666 -17.40 16.45 -16.77
CA ILE A 666 -16.62 15.69 -15.77
C ILE A 666 -16.17 16.62 -14.64
N ALA A 667 -16.06 16.04 -13.45
CA ALA A 667 -15.40 16.66 -12.30
C ALA A 667 -13.89 16.42 -12.37
N ASP A 668 -13.49 15.17 -12.59
CA ASP A 668 -12.09 14.79 -12.75
C ASP A 668 -11.90 13.54 -13.63
N ALA A 669 -10.65 13.19 -13.91
CA ALA A 669 -10.28 11.92 -14.52
C ALA A 669 -8.86 11.51 -14.12
N GLU A 670 -8.61 10.20 -14.10
CA GLU A 670 -7.31 9.60 -13.85
C GLU A 670 -6.94 8.61 -14.95
N TYR A 671 -5.67 8.57 -15.32
CA TYR A 671 -5.11 7.52 -16.17
C TYR A 671 -5.30 6.16 -15.50
N VAL A 672 -5.47 5.12 -16.30
CA VAL A 672 -5.55 3.73 -15.83
C VAL A 672 -4.56 2.91 -16.64
N ASP A 673 -3.67 2.19 -15.97
CA ASP A 673 -2.81 1.18 -16.58
C ASP A 673 -2.90 -0.10 -15.75
N TYR A 674 -3.24 -1.18 -16.43
CA TYR A 674 -3.19 -2.52 -15.87
C TYR A 674 -2.43 -3.41 -16.82
N THR A 675 -1.37 -4.05 -16.34
CA THR A 675 -0.51 -4.91 -17.16
C THR A 675 -0.11 -6.17 -16.39
N THR A 676 -0.44 -7.33 -16.98
CA THR A 676 -0.01 -8.68 -16.56
C THR A 676 0.58 -9.41 -17.76
N SER A 677 1.12 -10.62 -17.60
CA SER A 677 1.54 -11.44 -18.75
C SER A 677 0.37 -11.93 -19.62
N GLN A 678 -0.87 -11.87 -19.10
CA GLN A 678 -2.06 -12.44 -19.75
C GLN A 678 -3.02 -11.38 -20.30
N LYS A 679 -3.01 -10.19 -19.71
CA LYS A 679 -3.93 -9.10 -20.08
C LYS A 679 -3.33 -7.75 -19.74
N ALA A 680 -3.47 -6.80 -20.67
CA ALA A 680 -3.08 -5.43 -20.45
C ALA A 680 -4.06 -4.46 -21.09
N PHE A 681 -4.27 -3.31 -20.46
CA PHE A 681 -5.02 -2.21 -21.04
C PHE A 681 -4.60 -0.89 -20.41
N VAL A 682 -4.84 0.19 -21.16
CA VAL A 682 -4.67 1.57 -20.70
C VAL A 682 -5.95 2.35 -20.91
N GLY A 683 -6.17 3.44 -20.18
CA GLY A 683 -7.42 4.16 -20.25
C GLY A 683 -7.52 5.39 -19.36
N LEU A 684 -8.76 5.85 -19.20
CA LEU A 684 -9.13 6.93 -18.30
C LEU A 684 -10.37 6.51 -17.48
N LEU A 685 -10.31 6.70 -16.16
CA LEU A 685 -11.46 6.65 -15.27
C LEU A 685 -11.93 8.08 -14.99
N PHE A 686 -13.16 8.39 -15.39
CA PHE A 686 -13.78 9.70 -15.25
C PHE A 686 -14.73 9.73 -14.04
N GLU A 687 -14.68 10.83 -13.29
CA GLU A 687 -15.74 11.25 -12.38
C GLU A 687 -16.74 12.13 -13.13
N LEU A 688 -17.95 11.62 -13.34
CA LEU A 688 -18.98 12.34 -14.10
C LEU A 688 -19.74 13.32 -13.21
N THR A 689 -20.16 14.45 -13.80
CA THR A 689 -21.18 15.32 -13.20
C THR A 689 -22.59 14.78 -13.48
N ASP A 690 -23.63 15.45 -12.97
CA ASP A 690 -25.02 15.15 -13.35
C ASP A 690 -25.24 15.27 -14.87
N GLU A 691 -24.75 16.36 -15.48
CA GLU A 691 -24.83 16.56 -16.92
C GLU A 691 -23.96 15.55 -17.69
N GLY A 692 -22.80 15.20 -17.12
CA GLY A 692 -21.90 14.17 -17.64
C GLY A 692 -22.51 12.79 -17.71
N GLU A 693 -23.27 12.41 -16.69
CA GLU A 693 -24.03 11.17 -16.67
C GLU A 693 -25.14 11.17 -17.74
N GLU A 694 -25.88 12.26 -17.91
CA GLU A 694 -26.91 12.34 -18.94
C GLU A 694 -26.32 12.31 -20.36
N LYS A 695 -25.12 12.87 -20.52
CA LYS A 695 -24.39 13.00 -21.79
C LYS A 695 -23.13 12.14 -21.84
N PHE A 696 -23.12 10.99 -21.17
CA PHE A 696 -21.92 10.15 -21.09
C PHE A 696 -21.43 9.70 -22.47
N GLU A 697 -22.33 9.57 -23.45
CA GLU A 697 -21.98 9.24 -24.84
C GLU A 697 -21.11 10.32 -25.50
N ASP A 698 -21.27 11.59 -25.12
CA ASP A 698 -20.42 12.70 -25.58
C ASP A 698 -19.01 12.58 -24.98
N VAL A 699 -18.92 12.21 -23.69
CA VAL A 699 -17.64 11.97 -23.01
C VAL A 699 -16.89 10.80 -23.66
N VAL A 700 -17.57 9.67 -23.88
CA VAL A 700 -16.99 8.50 -24.58
C VAL A 700 -16.56 8.88 -25.99
N SER A 701 -17.39 9.60 -26.74
CA SER A 701 -17.10 10.00 -28.12
C SER A 701 -15.89 10.94 -28.22
N ALA A 702 -15.80 11.93 -27.34
CA ALA A 702 -14.66 12.85 -27.27
C ALA A 702 -13.36 12.12 -26.95
N THR A 703 -13.41 11.19 -25.98
CA THR A 703 -12.26 10.38 -25.57
C THR A 703 -11.78 9.45 -26.69
N LEU A 704 -12.70 8.80 -27.42
CA LEU A 704 -12.35 7.97 -28.58
C LEU A 704 -11.76 8.79 -29.74
N ALA A 705 -12.30 9.98 -30.00
CA ALA A 705 -11.78 10.85 -31.05
C ALA A 705 -10.39 11.40 -30.70
N TYR A 706 -10.16 11.75 -29.44
CA TYR A 706 -8.84 12.16 -28.98
C TYR A 706 -7.82 11.03 -29.13
N ALA A 707 -8.17 9.80 -28.74
CA ALA A 707 -7.30 8.64 -28.88
C ALA A 707 -6.94 8.36 -30.36
N GLU A 708 -7.89 8.48 -31.29
CA GLU A 708 -7.64 8.37 -32.74
C GLU A 708 -6.76 9.52 -33.28
N GLN A 709 -6.92 10.72 -32.73
CA GLN A 709 -6.02 11.84 -33.02
C GLN A 709 -4.59 11.54 -32.54
N LEU A 710 -4.41 10.97 -31.35
CA LEU A 710 -3.09 10.57 -30.85
C LEU A 710 -2.43 9.55 -31.79
N ARG A 711 -3.17 8.53 -32.21
CA ARG A 711 -2.69 7.49 -33.14
C ARG A 711 -2.14 8.05 -34.45
N THR A 712 -2.76 9.10 -34.99
CA THR A 712 -2.41 9.67 -36.30
C THR A 712 -1.42 10.85 -36.24
N SER A 713 -1.35 11.54 -35.10
CA SER A 713 -0.58 12.78 -35.00
C SER A 713 0.80 12.59 -34.34
N VAL A 714 1.04 11.53 -33.57
CA VAL A 714 2.32 11.33 -32.86
C VAL A 714 3.39 10.90 -33.86
N THR A 715 4.40 11.76 -34.06
CA THR A 715 5.50 11.50 -35.00
C THR A 715 6.64 10.75 -34.32
N GLU A 716 7.49 10.09 -35.11
CA GLU A 716 8.70 9.44 -34.61
C GLU A 716 9.63 10.43 -33.90
N THR A 717 9.79 11.64 -34.46
CA THR A 717 10.59 12.72 -33.85
C THR A 717 10.07 13.09 -32.47
N TYR A 718 8.74 13.25 -32.33
CA TYR A 718 8.13 13.57 -31.04
C TYR A 718 8.37 12.47 -29.99
N ILE A 719 8.29 11.19 -30.39
CA ILE A 719 8.59 10.07 -29.49
C ILE A 719 10.03 10.17 -28.99
N LEU A 720 10.99 10.37 -29.89
CA LEU A 720 12.41 10.45 -29.53
C LEU A 720 12.69 11.63 -28.60
N ASP A 721 12.21 12.82 -28.95
CA ASP A 721 12.41 14.03 -28.15
C ASP A 721 11.78 13.90 -26.74
N PHE A 722 10.56 13.35 -26.67
CA PHE A 722 9.91 13.09 -25.39
C PHE A 722 10.72 12.11 -24.54
N PHE A 723 11.17 10.99 -25.09
CA PHE A 723 11.87 9.97 -24.32
C PHE A 723 13.28 10.38 -23.90
N ASP A 724 13.96 11.22 -24.69
CA ASP A 724 15.25 11.80 -24.27
C ASP A 724 15.06 12.75 -23.07
N GLU A 725 14.03 13.59 -23.07
CA GLU A 725 13.71 14.45 -21.92
C GLU A 725 13.19 13.67 -20.71
N PHE A 726 12.26 12.75 -20.94
CA PHE A 726 11.71 11.86 -19.92
C PHE A 726 12.80 11.06 -19.22
N ALA A 727 13.75 10.51 -19.98
CA ALA A 727 14.89 9.81 -19.40
C ALA A 727 15.78 10.75 -18.59
N ARG A 728 16.03 11.98 -19.06
CA ARG A 728 16.82 12.98 -18.33
C ARG A 728 16.19 13.32 -16.98
N VAL A 729 14.89 13.63 -16.96
CA VAL A 729 14.16 13.97 -15.72
C VAL A 729 14.02 12.78 -14.78
N SER A 730 13.68 11.60 -15.32
CA SER A 730 13.54 10.37 -14.54
C SER A 730 14.88 9.95 -13.92
N ASN A 731 15.97 10.02 -14.68
CA ASN A 731 17.30 9.63 -14.18
C ASN A 731 17.89 10.65 -13.20
N ARG A 732 17.52 11.94 -13.31
CA ARG A 732 17.81 12.93 -12.25
C ARG A 732 17.03 12.62 -10.99
N SER A 733 15.74 12.33 -11.10
CA SER A 733 14.90 11.91 -9.96
C SER A 733 15.47 10.65 -9.28
N TRP A 734 15.92 9.67 -10.09
CA TRP A 734 16.62 8.47 -9.62
C TRP A 734 17.91 8.80 -8.84
N THR A 735 18.69 9.76 -9.33
CA THR A 735 19.96 10.16 -8.70
C THR A 735 19.77 10.68 -7.28
N TYR A 736 18.67 11.39 -7.05
CA TYR A 736 18.34 12.00 -5.75
C TYR A 736 17.16 11.30 -5.06
N LYS A 737 16.88 10.03 -5.43
CA LYS A 737 15.83 9.22 -4.81
C LYS A 737 16.12 9.11 -3.30
N ASP A 738 15.08 9.30 -2.48
CA ASP A 738 15.17 8.98 -1.06
C ASP A 738 15.41 7.48 -0.88
N PRO A 739 16.14 7.06 0.17
CA PRO A 739 16.24 5.65 0.53
C PRO A 739 14.82 5.08 0.66
N GLU A 740 14.59 3.96 -0.01
CA GLU A 740 13.34 3.22 0.12
C GLU A 740 13.28 2.58 1.51
N ASP A 741 12.09 2.49 2.10
CA ASP A 741 11.94 1.84 3.41
C ASP A 741 12.32 0.35 3.33
N ALA A 742 12.67 -0.25 4.48
CA ALA A 742 13.14 -1.62 4.55
C ALA A 742 12.20 -2.62 3.85
N VAL A 743 10.89 -2.46 4.01
CA VAL A 743 9.89 -3.42 3.49
C VAL A 743 9.70 -3.25 1.99
N SER A 744 9.46 -2.03 1.51
CA SER A 744 9.23 -1.78 0.08
C SER A 744 10.43 -2.21 -0.77
N ALA A 745 11.66 -1.97 -0.27
CA ALA A 745 12.88 -2.35 -0.97
C ALA A 745 12.98 -3.86 -1.22
N VAL A 746 12.64 -4.69 -0.23
CA VAL A 746 12.71 -6.16 -0.39
C VAL A 746 11.55 -6.71 -1.22
N ILE A 747 10.33 -6.16 -1.08
CA ILE A 747 9.18 -6.55 -1.92
C ILE A 747 9.51 -6.28 -3.39
N ALA A 748 9.88 -5.04 -3.71
CA ALA A 748 10.19 -4.64 -5.08
C ALA A 748 11.34 -5.49 -5.65
N ALA A 749 12.39 -5.74 -4.87
CA ALA A 749 13.50 -6.57 -5.32
C ALA A 749 13.10 -8.03 -5.57
N ALA A 750 12.34 -8.66 -4.67
CA ALA A 750 11.90 -10.04 -4.82
C ALA A 750 11.00 -10.21 -6.06
N GLU A 751 10.01 -9.32 -6.23
CA GLU A 751 9.07 -9.37 -7.35
C GLU A 751 9.75 -9.04 -8.68
N LYS A 752 10.58 -7.98 -8.75
CA LYS A 752 11.32 -7.65 -9.98
C LYS A 752 12.29 -8.75 -10.37
N LEU A 753 12.92 -9.45 -9.42
CA LEU A 753 13.74 -10.62 -9.73
C LEU A 753 12.90 -11.80 -10.25
N ALA A 754 11.65 -11.91 -9.80
CA ALA A 754 10.70 -12.88 -10.35
C ALA A 754 10.37 -12.54 -11.81
N VAL A 755 10.08 -11.28 -12.09
CA VAL A 755 9.68 -10.79 -13.43
C VAL A 755 10.84 -10.71 -14.42
N LEU A 756 12.02 -10.31 -13.97
CA LEU A 756 13.20 -10.03 -14.79
C LEU A 756 14.40 -10.91 -14.42
N PRO A 757 14.29 -12.25 -14.46
CA PRO A 757 15.37 -13.15 -14.05
C PRO A 757 16.62 -13.02 -14.92
N GLN A 758 16.48 -12.50 -16.15
CA GLN A 758 17.58 -12.27 -17.09
C GLN A 758 18.24 -10.88 -16.95
N ARG A 759 17.64 -9.99 -16.14
CA ARG A 759 18.14 -8.63 -15.86
C ARG A 759 18.24 -8.37 -14.34
N PRO A 760 19.04 -9.19 -13.60
CA PRO A 760 19.27 -8.94 -12.18
C PRO A 760 19.89 -7.57 -11.90
N ASP A 761 20.57 -6.96 -12.87
CA ASP A 761 21.03 -5.57 -12.82
C ASP A 761 19.90 -4.56 -12.62
N MET A 762 18.68 -4.85 -13.12
CA MET A 762 17.50 -3.97 -13.02
C MET A 762 16.64 -4.23 -11.79
N VAL A 763 17.03 -5.14 -10.89
CA VAL A 763 16.19 -5.53 -9.75
C VAL A 763 15.83 -4.37 -8.82
N ILE A 764 16.72 -3.36 -8.72
CA ILE A 764 16.45 -2.11 -7.99
C ILE A 764 15.98 -1.01 -8.95
N ALA A 765 16.68 -0.84 -10.07
CA ALA A 765 16.42 0.20 -11.08
C ALA A 765 15.10 0.08 -11.87
N GLY A 766 14.50 -1.11 -11.93
CA GLY A 766 13.31 -1.41 -12.73
C GLY A 766 12.18 -0.41 -12.48
N GLY A 767 11.70 0.21 -13.54
CA GLY A 767 10.59 1.13 -13.49
C GLY A 767 10.88 2.50 -12.85
N GLU A 768 12.10 2.76 -12.42
CA GLU A 768 12.47 4.06 -11.83
C GLU A 768 13.59 4.71 -12.60
N PHE A 769 14.56 3.91 -13.04
CA PHE A 769 15.60 4.33 -13.97
C PHE A 769 15.16 4.05 -15.40
N VAL A 770 15.30 5.04 -16.28
CA VAL A 770 14.97 4.93 -17.69
C VAL A 770 16.25 4.65 -18.47
N SER A 771 16.37 3.43 -18.99
CA SER A 771 17.46 3.00 -19.86
C SER A 771 16.95 2.85 -21.29
N LEU A 772 17.11 3.91 -22.09
CA LEU A 772 16.70 3.88 -23.50
C LEU A 772 17.50 2.82 -24.28
N PRO A 773 16.86 2.08 -25.21
CA PRO A 773 17.55 1.07 -25.99
C PRO A 773 18.62 1.70 -26.90
N GLY A 774 19.74 0.99 -27.10
CA GLY A 774 20.81 1.46 -27.98
C GLY A 774 20.35 1.62 -29.44
N ASP A 775 19.47 0.71 -29.88
CA ASP A 775 18.72 0.86 -31.12
C ASP A 775 17.41 1.59 -30.85
N ARG A 776 17.33 2.86 -31.28
CA ARG A 776 16.14 3.70 -31.09
C ARG A 776 14.96 3.28 -31.97
N THR A 777 15.16 2.42 -32.97
CA THR A 777 14.05 1.89 -33.78
C THR A 777 13.13 1.00 -32.95
N LEU A 778 13.68 0.19 -32.05
CA LEU A 778 12.90 -0.63 -31.12
C LEU A 778 11.96 0.22 -30.26
N LEU A 779 12.44 1.35 -29.73
CA LEU A 779 11.62 2.28 -28.94
C LEU A 779 10.45 2.79 -29.77
N VAL A 780 10.72 3.26 -30.99
CA VAL A 780 9.71 3.80 -31.90
C VAL A 780 8.69 2.72 -32.29
N ASP A 781 9.13 1.51 -32.60
CA ASP A 781 8.26 0.40 -32.99
C ASP A 781 7.33 -0.04 -31.85
N VAL A 782 7.87 -0.14 -30.62
CA VAL A 782 7.07 -0.42 -29.43
C VAL A 782 6.02 0.68 -29.23
N LEU A 783 6.42 1.96 -29.26
CA LEU A 783 5.48 3.06 -29.06
C LEU A 783 4.43 3.19 -30.17
N LYS A 784 4.78 2.87 -31.41
CA LYS A 784 3.80 2.81 -32.51
C LYS A 784 2.77 1.71 -32.27
N GLU A 785 3.19 0.51 -31.85
CA GLU A 785 2.26 -0.56 -31.52
C GLU A 785 1.35 -0.18 -30.32
N GLU A 786 1.90 0.52 -29.33
CA GLU A 786 1.14 1.07 -28.21
C GLU A 786 0.12 2.11 -28.66
N LEU A 787 0.47 3.01 -29.57
CA LEU A 787 -0.45 4.00 -30.14
C LEU A 787 -1.53 3.33 -31.02
N GLU A 788 -1.19 2.28 -31.76
CA GLU A 788 -2.18 1.49 -32.52
C GLU A 788 -3.18 0.78 -31.61
N SER A 789 -2.88 0.61 -30.31
CA SER A 789 -3.85 0.09 -29.34
C SER A 789 -5.08 0.98 -29.17
N PHE A 790 -4.96 2.29 -29.44
CA PHE A 790 -6.07 3.25 -29.37
C PHE A 790 -7.13 3.09 -30.45
N GLY A 791 -7.01 2.11 -31.33
CA GLY A 791 -8.03 1.76 -32.30
C GLY A 791 -9.39 1.44 -31.64
N ARG A 792 -10.47 1.96 -32.25
CA ARG A 792 -11.85 1.81 -31.75
C ARG A 792 -12.29 0.36 -31.53
N ALA A 793 -11.77 -0.59 -32.31
CA ALA A 793 -12.09 -2.01 -32.15
C ALA A 793 -11.55 -2.61 -30.84
N ARG A 794 -10.52 -1.99 -30.25
CA ARG A 794 -9.91 -2.38 -28.97
C ARG A 794 -10.47 -1.60 -27.77
N ALA A 795 -11.33 -0.63 -28.03
CA ALA A 795 -11.91 0.22 -27.00
C ALA A 795 -13.11 -0.46 -26.31
N SER A 796 -13.22 -0.26 -25.00
CA SER A 796 -14.40 -0.60 -24.21
C SER A 796 -14.69 0.53 -23.23
N ALA A 797 -15.97 0.86 -23.05
CA ALA A 797 -16.41 1.87 -22.09
C ALA A 797 -17.36 1.25 -21.06
N PHE A 798 -17.21 1.59 -19.79
CA PHE A 798 -18.02 1.10 -18.68
C PHE A 798 -18.58 2.30 -17.93
N VAL A 799 -19.89 2.51 -18.00
CA VAL A 799 -20.55 3.66 -17.36
C VAL A 799 -21.48 3.19 -16.24
N VAL A 800 -21.37 3.80 -15.07
CA VAL A 800 -22.24 3.53 -13.92
C VAL A 800 -23.48 4.41 -13.99
N LEU A 801 -24.66 3.77 -14.16
CA LEU A 801 -25.95 4.44 -14.38
C LEU A 801 -27.04 3.91 -13.45
N PRO A 802 -28.08 4.71 -13.12
CA PRO A 802 -29.29 4.21 -12.48
C PRO A 802 -29.92 3.07 -13.27
N GLU A 803 -30.60 2.14 -12.59
CA GLU A 803 -31.14 0.91 -13.21
C GLU A 803 -31.93 1.17 -14.50
N ASP A 804 -32.86 2.14 -14.50
CA ASP A 804 -33.69 2.45 -15.67
C ASP A 804 -32.86 2.90 -16.88
N ALA A 805 -31.84 3.74 -16.65
CA ALA A 805 -30.94 4.24 -17.68
C ALA A 805 -29.93 3.17 -18.14
N ALA A 806 -29.46 2.34 -17.21
CA ALA A 806 -28.53 1.25 -17.50
C ALA A 806 -29.19 0.14 -18.32
N ARG A 807 -30.46 -0.17 -18.01
CA ARG A 807 -31.26 -1.15 -18.74
C ARG A 807 -31.62 -0.64 -20.14
N GLY A 808 -32.03 0.62 -20.27
CA GLY A 808 -32.39 1.21 -21.56
C GLY A 808 -33.42 0.35 -22.32
N SER A 809 -33.15 0.08 -23.60
CA SER A 809 -33.91 -0.86 -24.44
C SER A 809 -33.31 -2.27 -24.51
N ALA A 810 -32.34 -2.61 -23.64
CA ALA A 810 -31.64 -3.88 -23.72
C ALA A 810 -32.57 -5.04 -23.31
N GLU A 811 -32.69 -6.04 -24.19
CA GLU A 811 -33.47 -7.25 -23.90
C GLU A 811 -32.74 -8.19 -22.94
N VAL A 812 -31.40 -8.10 -22.87
CA VAL A 812 -30.54 -8.99 -22.07
C VAL A 812 -29.77 -8.19 -21.02
N VAL A 813 -29.91 -8.60 -19.77
CA VAL A 813 -29.13 -8.10 -18.62
C VAL A 813 -28.16 -9.19 -18.19
N HIS A 814 -26.88 -8.84 -18.08
CA HIS A 814 -25.82 -9.71 -17.61
C HIS A 814 -25.53 -9.43 -16.13
N ALA A 815 -24.88 -10.38 -15.46
CA ALA A 815 -24.46 -10.24 -14.07
C ALA A 815 -22.98 -10.63 -13.91
N PHE A 816 -22.21 -9.73 -13.32
CA PHE A 816 -20.88 -10.00 -12.79
C PHE A 816 -21.02 -10.50 -11.35
N ARG A 817 -21.11 -11.83 -11.23
CA ARG A 817 -21.47 -12.51 -9.98
C ARG A 817 -20.57 -12.18 -8.78
N PRO A 818 -19.23 -12.05 -8.89
CA PRO A 818 -18.38 -11.82 -7.73
C PRO A 818 -18.81 -10.61 -6.90
N TYR A 819 -19.33 -9.56 -7.54
CA TYR A 819 -19.81 -8.36 -6.85
C TYR A 819 -21.34 -8.19 -6.91
N GLY A 820 -22.07 -9.17 -7.47
CA GLY A 820 -23.51 -9.07 -7.72
C GLY A 820 -23.93 -7.96 -8.69
N VAL A 821 -22.98 -7.40 -9.45
CA VAL A 821 -23.21 -6.22 -10.30
C VAL A 821 -23.90 -6.62 -11.60
N GLN A 822 -24.95 -5.90 -11.98
CA GLN A 822 -25.65 -6.12 -13.25
C GLN A 822 -25.19 -5.13 -14.32
N PHE A 823 -25.26 -5.51 -15.58
CA PHE A 823 -24.95 -4.62 -16.69
C PHE A 823 -25.67 -5.00 -17.98
N SER A 824 -25.86 -4.02 -18.87
CA SER A 824 -26.26 -4.24 -20.26
C SER A 824 -25.12 -3.88 -21.21
N VAL A 825 -25.17 -4.40 -22.44
CA VAL A 825 -24.14 -4.19 -23.45
C VAL A 825 -24.75 -3.57 -24.70
N SER A 826 -24.07 -2.58 -25.28
CA SER A 826 -24.36 -2.07 -26.62
C SER A 826 -23.09 -1.76 -27.39
N ALA A 827 -23.21 -1.38 -28.66
CA ALA A 827 -22.11 -0.81 -29.42
C ALA A 827 -21.70 0.56 -28.85
N LEU A 828 -20.44 0.94 -29.05
CA LEU A 828 -19.95 2.29 -28.74
C LEU A 828 -20.65 3.36 -29.62
N PRO A 829 -20.82 4.60 -29.13
CA PRO A 829 -21.37 5.73 -29.91
C PRO A 829 -20.56 6.05 -31.18
N SER A 830 -21.20 6.55 -32.24
CA SER A 830 -20.53 6.79 -33.55
C SER A 830 -19.59 8.00 -33.55
N LEU A 831 -18.48 7.94 -34.30
CA LEU A 831 -17.50 9.04 -34.42
C LEU A 831 -18.08 10.33 -35.06
N ALA A 832 -19.20 10.26 -35.78
CA ALA A 832 -19.85 11.42 -36.37
C ALA A 832 -20.43 12.40 -35.33
N GLN A 833 -20.73 11.93 -34.10
CA GLN A 833 -21.04 12.81 -32.96
C GLN A 833 -19.77 13.49 -32.43
N ALA A 834 -18.62 12.81 -32.52
CA ALA A 834 -17.34 13.29 -32.04
C ALA A 834 -16.76 14.43 -32.91
N GLU A 835 -17.04 14.51 -34.21
CA GLU A 835 -16.61 15.65 -35.04
C GLU A 835 -17.22 17.00 -34.58
N LYS A 836 -18.45 16.99 -34.01
CA LYS A 836 -19.07 18.19 -33.42
C LYS A 836 -18.45 18.63 -32.08
N VAL A 837 -17.90 17.69 -31.31
CA VAL A 837 -17.29 17.93 -29.98
C VAL A 837 -15.77 18.12 -30.08
N GLY A 838 -15.14 17.43 -31.03
CA GLY A 838 -13.70 17.31 -31.26
C GLY A 838 -13.07 18.38 -32.15
N GLU A 839 -13.83 19.12 -32.97
CA GLU A 839 -13.35 20.29 -33.74
C GLU A 839 -12.66 21.38 -32.88
N ARG A 840 -12.74 21.28 -31.55
CA ARG A 840 -12.15 22.21 -30.58
C ARG A 840 -11.20 21.56 -29.56
N ILE A 841 -10.84 20.30 -29.75
CA ILE A 841 -9.84 19.59 -28.92
C ILE A 841 -8.56 19.58 -29.75
N SER A 842 -7.52 20.30 -29.29
CA SER A 842 -6.26 20.42 -30.04
C SER A 842 -5.10 19.87 -29.25
N ARG A 843 -4.28 19.07 -29.93
CA ARG A 843 -2.97 18.62 -29.46
C ARG A 843 -1.86 19.66 -29.69
N THR A 844 -2.07 20.66 -30.57
CA THR A 844 -1.01 21.64 -30.92
C THR A 844 -0.38 22.27 -29.68
N ASP A 845 -1.17 22.55 -28.65
CA ASP A 845 -0.68 23.15 -27.40
C ASP A 845 0.34 22.27 -26.65
N ALA A 846 0.20 20.94 -26.65
CA ALA A 846 1.10 20.05 -25.91
C ALA A 846 2.45 19.88 -26.61
N ALA A 847 2.42 19.75 -27.94
CA ALA A 847 3.64 19.64 -28.75
C ALA A 847 4.42 20.96 -28.82
N GLU A 848 3.73 22.08 -29.03
CA GLU A 848 4.34 23.42 -29.03
C GLU A 848 4.90 23.79 -27.65
N LYS A 849 4.21 23.41 -26.55
CA LYS A 849 4.72 23.66 -25.19
C LYS A 849 5.90 22.77 -24.80
N MET A 850 5.97 21.52 -25.29
CA MET A 850 7.16 20.69 -25.14
C MET A 850 8.36 21.26 -25.91
N GLU A 851 8.13 21.82 -27.12
CA GLU A 851 9.17 22.51 -27.88
C GLU A 851 9.65 23.79 -27.17
N LEU A 852 8.73 24.57 -26.59
CA LEU A 852 9.05 25.73 -25.74
C LEU A 852 9.85 25.35 -24.49
N LEU A 853 9.43 24.30 -23.79
CA LEU A 853 10.16 23.77 -22.64
C LEU A 853 11.55 23.28 -23.04
N HIS A 854 11.68 22.60 -24.18
CA HIS A 854 12.97 22.16 -24.71
C HIS A 854 13.87 23.36 -25.05
N ALA A 855 13.33 24.45 -25.58
CA ALA A 855 14.08 25.68 -25.82
C ALA A 855 14.52 26.36 -24.51
N GLU A 856 13.66 26.37 -23.49
CA GLU A 856 13.93 26.98 -22.19
C GLU A 856 14.96 26.17 -21.39
N LEU A 857 14.81 24.83 -21.38
CA LEU A 857 15.74 23.89 -20.74
C LEU A 857 17.05 23.66 -21.52
N ALA A 858 17.10 23.97 -22.82
CA ALA A 858 18.31 23.90 -23.63
C ALA A 858 19.10 25.22 -23.65
N SER A 859 18.58 26.29 -23.06
CA SER A 859 19.36 27.52 -22.89
C SER A 859 20.54 27.24 -21.95
N GLU A 860 21.77 27.46 -22.45
CA GLU A 860 23.01 27.24 -21.69
C GLU A 860 23.03 28.07 -20.39
N ASP A 861 22.29 29.19 -20.34
CA ASP A 861 22.17 30.05 -19.16
C ASP A 861 21.50 29.36 -17.96
N LEU A 862 20.52 28.47 -18.17
CA LEU A 862 19.84 27.72 -17.10
C LEU A 862 20.62 26.46 -16.64
N ILE A 863 21.37 25.83 -17.56
CA ILE A 863 22.21 24.65 -17.26
C ILE A 863 23.45 25.05 -16.43
N SER A 864 23.91 26.29 -16.57
CA SER A 864 25.09 26.82 -15.85
C SER A 864 24.90 26.99 -14.34
N HIS A 865 23.66 27.01 -13.83
CA HIS A 865 23.41 27.06 -12.38
C HIS A 865 23.42 25.67 -11.70
N SER A 866 23.61 24.58 -12.46
CA SER A 866 23.62 23.21 -11.91
C SER A 866 24.98 22.72 -11.41
N MET A 867 26.01 23.56 -11.45
CA MET A 867 27.20 23.39 -10.63
C MET A 867 27.62 24.77 -10.14
N ILE A 868 27.71 24.95 -8.82
CA ILE A 868 28.71 25.85 -8.26
C ILE A 868 30.07 25.24 -8.67
N GLU A 869 30.50 25.50 -9.91
CA GLU A 869 31.92 25.56 -10.20
C GLU A 869 32.45 26.68 -9.35
N SER A 870 33.24 26.29 -8.34
CA SER A 870 34.05 27.18 -7.53
C SER A 870 34.97 28.00 -8.43
N SER A 871 34.50 29.15 -8.91
CA SER A 871 35.37 30.15 -9.51
C SER A 871 35.96 31.00 -8.39
N ALA A 872 37.25 30.75 -8.20
CA ALA A 872 38.19 31.33 -7.26
C ALA A 872 38.05 32.84 -6.95
N LEU A 873 38.34 33.14 -5.67
CA LEU A 873 38.98 34.36 -5.14
C LEU A 873 38.11 35.62 -5.09
N GLU A 874 37.28 35.74 -4.05
CA GLU A 874 37.34 36.82 -3.06
C GLU A 874 36.36 36.51 -1.90
N ASP A 875 36.76 36.84 -0.67
CA ASP A 875 35.99 36.83 0.59
C ASP A 875 35.88 35.50 1.38
N ALA A 876 37.01 35.08 1.94
CA ALA A 876 37.10 34.06 3.00
C ALA A 876 36.32 34.41 4.30
N GLU A 877 35.94 35.68 4.51
CA GLU A 877 35.09 36.09 5.63
C GLU A 877 33.61 35.73 5.41
N VAL A 878 33.13 35.77 4.16
CA VAL A 878 31.75 35.36 3.78
C VAL A 878 31.61 33.84 3.87
N GLU A 879 32.63 33.09 3.44
CA GLU A 879 32.68 31.63 3.57
C GLU A 879 32.70 31.17 5.04
N GLU A 880 33.21 32.00 5.96
CA GLU A 880 33.23 31.71 7.40
C GLU A 880 31.88 32.00 8.09
N GLU A 881 31.13 33.03 7.65
CA GLU A 881 29.74 33.26 8.08
C GLU A 881 28.78 32.23 7.46
N ARG A 882 28.99 31.86 6.19
CA ARG A 882 28.25 30.82 5.49
C ARG A 882 28.42 29.45 6.18
N LYS A 883 29.65 29.09 6.57
CA LYS A 883 29.92 27.90 7.40
C LYS A 883 29.32 27.95 8.81
N LYS A 884 29.08 29.15 9.37
CA LYS A 884 28.37 29.31 10.66
C LYS A 884 26.85 29.12 10.54
N LEU A 885 26.27 29.39 9.38
CA LEU A 885 24.87 29.08 9.05
C LEU A 885 24.66 27.62 8.58
N GLU A 886 25.69 27.00 8.00
CA GLU A 886 25.67 25.64 7.42
C GLU A 886 25.82 24.50 8.46
N ALA A 887 26.11 24.76 9.74
CA ALA A 887 26.39 23.70 10.71
C ALA A 887 25.10 23.06 11.31
N SER A 888 24.50 22.09 10.61
CA SER A 888 23.54 21.07 11.12
C SER A 888 22.49 21.54 12.15
N GLY A 889 21.91 22.73 11.97
CA GLY A 889 20.96 23.34 12.91
C GLY A 889 19.49 23.01 12.63
N PRO A 890 18.58 23.37 13.56
CA PRO A 890 17.15 23.50 13.26
C PRO A 890 16.94 24.59 12.18
N PRO A 891 15.75 24.67 11.54
CA PRO A 891 15.44 25.76 10.62
C PRO A 891 15.79 27.13 11.20
N CYS A 892 16.49 27.95 10.42
CA CYS A 892 16.82 29.31 10.77
C CYS A 892 15.59 30.20 10.61
N VAL A 893 15.38 31.13 11.53
CA VAL A 893 14.33 32.14 11.41
C VAL A 893 14.92 33.37 10.73
N LEU A 894 14.49 33.64 9.49
CA LEU A 894 14.95 34.79 8.71
C LEU A 894 14.18 36.06 9.05
N VAL A 895 12.88 35.90 9.35
CA VAL A 895 11.97 37.00 9.68
C VAL A 895 11.03 36.57 10.81
N THR A 896 10.90 37.42 11.83
CA THR A 896 9.89 37.27 12.91
C THR A 896 9.20 38.62 13.12
N GLU A 897 8.06 38.81 12.46
CA GLU A 897 7.16 39.95 12.68
C GLU A 897 5.86 39.48 13.35
N GLU A 898 5.00 40.40 13.80
CA GLU A 898 3.75 40.05 14.48
C GLU A 898 2.76 39.28 13.60
N SER A 899 2.86 39.40 12.27
CA SER A 899 1.96 38.80 11.28
C SER A 899 2.66 38.05 10.15
N PHE A 900 3.99 37.96 10.19
CA PHE A 900 4.78 37.36 9.13
C PHE A 900 6.01 36.66 9.70
N SER A 901 6.17 35.38 9.37
CA SER A 901 7.33 34.59 9.76
C SER A 901 7.94 33.92 8.54
N VAL A 902 9.27 33.88 8.47
CA VAL A 902 10.00 33.16 7.44
C VAL A 902 11.01 32.26 8.11
N PHE A 903 10.82 30.96 7.92
CA PHE A 903 11.75 29.91 8.29
C PHE A 903 12.49 29.46 7.04
N TRP A 904 13.77 29.18 7.19
CA TRP A 904 14.59 28.66 6.11
C TRP A 904 15.50 27.54 6.60
N LYS A 905 15.71 26.55 5.73
CA LYS A 905 16.73 25.52 5.93
C LYS A 905 17.40 25.21 4.61
N ASN A 906 18.73 25.12 4.60
CA ASN A 906 19.47 24.69 3.44
C ASN A 906 19.15 23.22 3.05
N ALA A 907 19.82 22.73 2.01
CA ALA A 907 19.59 21.38 1.51
C ALA A 907 20.10 20.27 2.47
N GLU A 908 20.84 20.61 3.53
CA GLU A 908 21.45 19.62 4.40
C GLU A 908 20.44 18.86 5.29
N PRO A 909 20.72 17.58 5.59
CA PRO A 909 21.89 16.79 5.16
C PRO A 909 21.72 16.18 3.75
N PHE A 910 20.57 16.35 3.11
CA PHE A 910 20.20 15.61 1.91
C PHE A 910 20.86 16.13 0.63
N ASN A 911 21.19 17.43 0.55
CA ASN A 911 21.88 18.09 -0.55
C ASN A 911 21.31 17.75 -1.94
N LYS A 912 19.97 17.81 -2.08
CA LYS A 912 19.25 17.55 -3.34
C LYS A 912 18.99 18.85 -4.09
N PRO A 913 18.99 18.86 -5.43
CA PRO A 913 18.70 20.04 -6.24
C PRO A 913 17.18 20.26 -6.33
N ILE A 914 16.54 20.30 -5.17
CA ILE A 914 15.11 20.43 -4.99
C ILE A 914 14.89 21.49 -3.93
N VAL A 915 13.93 22.36 -4.19
CA VAL A 915 13.44 23.34 -3.22
C VAL A 915 11.99 23.02 -2.90
N ARG A 916 11.66 23.09 -1.62
CA ARG A 916 10.30 22.96 -1.09
C ARG A 916 9.91 24.25 -0.40
N GLY A 917 8.75 24.78 -0.76
CA GLY A 917 8.15 25.94 -0.12
C GLY A 917 6.80 25.58 0.48
N TYR A 918 6.61 25.91 1.76
CA TYR A 918 5.36 25.81 2.48
C TYR A 918 4.91 27.23 2.82
N PHE A 919 3.74 27.63 2.31
CA PHE A 919 3.16 28.94 2.57
C PHE A 919 1.80 28.74 3.22
N LYS A 920 1.67 29.21 4.47
CA LYS A 920 0.47 29.06 5.27
C LYS A 920 -0.09 30.43 5.62
N LEU A 921 -1.19 30.77 4.97
CA LEU A 921 -1.86 32.05 5.07
C LEU A 921 -3.12 31.88 5.92
N ARG A 922 -3.06 32.36 7.17
CA ARG A 922 -4.07 32.18 8.22
C ARG A 922 -5.04 33.36 8.25
N VAL A 923 -6.34 33.08 8.30
CA VAL A 923 -7.38 34.09 8.54
C VAL A 923 -7.56 34.32 10.05
N SER A 924 -8.38 35.29 10.44
CA SER A 924 -8.67 35.52 11.87
C SER A 924 -9.42 34.33 12.48
N ALA A 925 -9.21 34.06 13.76
CA ALA A 925 -9.94 33.00 14.47
C ALA A 925 -11.46 33.26 14.51
N GLU A 926 -11.88 34.53 14.46
CA GLU A 926 -13.29 34.92 14.36
C GLU A 926 -13.88 34.64 12.97
N ASP A 927 -13.09 34.84 11.92
CA ASP A 927 -13.49 34.57 10.54
C ASP A 927 -13.37 33.09 10.16
N ALA A 928 -12.72 32.26 10.97
CA ALA A 928 -12.59 30.82 10.75
C ALA A 928 -13.90 30.08 11.08
N THR A 929 -14.96 30.41 10.36
CA THR A 929 -16.30 29.81 10.46
C THR A 929 -16.48 28.67 9.44
N ALA A 930 -17.50 27.83 9.61
CA ALA A 930 -17.84 26.80 8.63
C ALA A 930 -18.12 27.39 7.23
N GLN A 931 -18.81 28.55 7.18
CA GLN A 931 -19.10 29.27 5.94
C GLN A 931 -17.82 29.74 5.23
N ASN A 932 -16.92 30.42 5.94
CA ASN A 932 -15.68 30.91 5.36
C ASN A 932 -14.70 29.78 5.04
N THR A 933 -14.79 28.64 5.74
CA THR A 933 -14.05 27.43 5.39
C THR A 933 -14.52 26.86 4.06
N LEU A 934 -15.84 26.84 3.82
CA LEU A 934 -16.41 26.48 2.52
C LEU A 934 -15.92 27.42 1.41
N TYR A 935 -15.96 28.74 1.63
CA TYR A 935 -15.42 29.73 0.70
C TYR A 935 -13.92 29.57 0.43
N GLY A 936 -13.12 29.34 1.46
CA GLY A 936 -11.70 29.05 1.32
C GLY A 936 -11.44 27.80 0.48
N LYS A 937 -12.23 26.73 0.68
CA LYS A 937 -12.16 25.51 -0.16
C LYS A 937 -12.50 25.79 -1.63
N ILE A 938 -13.50 26.63 -1.90
CA ILE A 938 -13.86 27.06 -3.27
C ILE A 938 -12.69 27.81 -3.91
N PHE A 939 -12.09 28.76 -3.18
CA PHE A 939 -10.95 29.51 -3.67
C PHE A 939 -9.73 28.62 -3.96
N ALA A 940 -9.37 27.74 -3.03
CA ALA A 940 -8.25 26.82 -3.21
C ALA A 940 -8.45 25.89 -4.42
N THR A 941 -9.68 25.40 -4.62
CA THR A 941 -10.03 24.57 -5.79
C THR A 941 -9.89 25.36 -7.10
N LEU A 942 -10.46 26.58 -7.15
CA LEU A 942 -10.38 27.45 -8.33
C LEU A 942 -8.93 27.82 -8.69
N ALA A 943 -8.17 28.28 -7.71
CA ALA A 943 -6.78 28.66 -7.90
C ALA A 943 -5.90 27.46 -8.26
N GLY A 944 -6.16 26.28 -7.68
CA GLY A 944 -5.47 25.03 -8.03
C GLY A 944 -5.75 24.56 -9.47
N GLU A 945 -6.99 24.67 -9.95
CA GLU A 945 -7.33 24.38 -11.36
C GLU A 945 -6.62 25.33 -12.35
N ARG A 946 -6.62 26.63 -12.03
CA ARG A 946 -5.92 27.63 -12.85
C ARG A 946 -4.40 27.42 -12.83
N ALA A 947 -3.84 27.08 -11.67
CA ALA A 947 -2.40 26.83 -11.52
C ALA A 947 -1.96 25.60 -12.32
N ARG A 948 -2.71 24.50 -12.29
CA ARG A 948 -2.45 23.30 -13.10
C ARG A 948 -2.40 23.62 -14.60
N THR A 949 -3.33 24.45 -15.08
CA THR A 949 -3.37 24.85 -16.49
C THR A 949 -2.21 25.79 -16.85
N ALA A 950 -1.91 26.75 -15.98
CA ALA A 950 -0.84 27.73 -16.19
C ALA A 950 0.56 27.11 -16.12
N LEU A 951 0.72 26.03 -15.34
CA LEU A 951 1.97 25.29 -15.15
C LEU A 951 2.02 23.99 -15.98
N ALA A 952 1.10 23.79 -16.93
CA ALA A 952 1.01 22.57 -17.73
C ALA A 952 2.31 22.22 -18.48
N SER A 953 3.11 23.23 -18.87
CA SER A 953 4.42 23.03 -19.51
C SER A 953 5.47 22.45 -18.56
N PHE A 954 5.31 22.61 -17.25
CA PHE A 954 6.21 22.04 -16.23
C PHE A 954 5.73 20.69 -15.70
N GLN A 955 4.60 20.17 -16.21
CA GLN A 955 4.11 18.86 -15.81
C GLN A 955 5.13 17.79 -16.19
N GLY A 956 5.47 16.95 -15.22
CA GLY A 956 6.48 15.91 -15.40
C GLY A 956 7.92 16.40 -15.21
N CYS A 957 8.17 17.72 -15.11
CA CYS A 957 9.50 18.32 -14.92
C CYS A 957 9.92 18.45 -13.45
N GLY A 958 9.37 17.62 -12.56
CA GLY A 958 9.70 17.65 -11.12
C GLY A 958 9.06 18.80 -10.33
N VAL A 959 7.99 19.40 -10.85
CA VAL A 959 7.16 20.39 -10.14
C VAL A 959 5.93 19.70 -9.55
N ASP A 960 5.79 19.75 -8.22
CA ASP A 960 4.61 19.29 -7.50
C ASP A 960 3.96 20.46 -6.76
N LEU A 961 2.63 20.57 -6.82
CA LEU A 961 1.86 21.65 -6.22
C LEU A 961 0.67 21.08 -5.46
N LEU A 962 0.56 21.39 -4.18
CA LEU A 962 -0.62 21.14 -3.36
C LEU A 962 -1.20 22.47 -2.88
N MET A 963 -2.52 22.63 -3.02
CA MET A 963 -3.24 23.80 -2.54
C MET A 963 -4.52 23.37 -1.84
N SER A 964 -4.72 23.83 -0.60
CA SER A 964 -5.90 23.48 0.18
C SER A 964 -6.28 24.59 1.15
N PHE A 965 -7.53 24.56 1.63
CA PHE A 965 -7.98 25.43 2.72
C PHE A 965 -8.51 24.58 3.88
N THR A 966 -7.81 24.64 5.01
CA THR A 966 -8.08 23.81 6.19
C THR A 966 -7.76 24.59 7.47
N ASN A 967 -8.53 24.37 8.55
CA ASN A 967 -8.31 24.96 9.87
C ASN A 967 -8.13 26.50 9.84
N GLY A 968 -8.91 27.20 9.00
CA GLY A 968 -8.81 28.65 8.83
C GLY A 968 -7.53 29.13 8.12
N ALA A 969 -6.87 28.29 7.33
CA ALA A 969 -5.68 28.68 6.58
C ALA A 969 -5.72 28.18 5.13
N LEU A 970 -5.29 29.03 4.21
CA LEU A 970 -4.87 28.61 2.87
C LEU A 970 -3.44 28.05 2.99
N VAL A 971 -3.27 26.79 2.63
CA VAL A 971 -2.00 26.08 2.65
C VAL A 971 -1.57 25.80 1.22
N LEU A 972 -0.34 26.20 0.90
CA LEU A 972 0.30 26.01 -0.38
C LEU A 972 1.63 25.29 -0.17
N GLU A 973 1.80 24.14 -0.80
CA GLU A 973 3.04 23.39 -0.80
C GLU A 973 3.54 23.27 -2.24
N ILE A 974 4.79 23.66 -2.45
CA ILE A 974 5.42 23.64 -3.77
C ILE A 974 6.73 22.89 -3.64
N GLN A 975 6.93 21.90 -4.50
CA GLN A 975 8.23 21.28 -4.72
C GLN A 975 8.63 21.53 -6.17
N ALA A 976 9.87 21.93 -6.42
CA ALA A 976 10.43 22.02 -7.76
C ALA A 976 11.93 21.72 -7.75
N PHE A 977 12.51 21.40 -8.91
CA PHE A 977 13.96 21.50 -9.05
C PHE A 977 14.43 22.93 -8.77
N SER A 978 15.64 23.09 -8.22
CA SER A 978 16.16 24.38 -7.76
C SER A 978 16.01 25.48 -8.81
N GLU A 979 16.38 25.19 -10.06
CA GLU A 979 16.33 26.14 -11.17
C GLU A 979 14.90 26.52 -11.61
N LEU A 980 13.90 25.69 -11.27
CA LEU A 980 12.50 25.92 -11.62
C LEU A 980 11.70 26.58 -10.48
N PHE A 981 12.20 26.57 -9.24
CA PHE A 981 11.41 26.98 -8.08
C PHE A 981 10.98 28.45 -8.15
N ALA A 982 11.92 29.37 -8.39
CA ALA A 982 11.63 30.80 -8.50
C ALA A 982 10.66 31.13 -9.66
N PRO A 983 10.86 30.68 -10.92
CA PRO A 983 9.91 30.97 -12.00
C PRO A 983 8.53 30.35 -11.79
N VAL A 984 8.45 29.13 -11.24
CA VAL A 984 7.18 28.48 -10.89
C VAL A 984 6.44 29.28 -9.82
N LEU A 985 7.13 29.70 -8.75
CA LEU A 985 6.52 30.49 -7.68
C LEU A 985 6.03 31.86 -8.19
N ALA A 986 6.81 32.54 -9.04
CA ALA A 986 6.40 33.79 -9.65
C ALA A 986 5.13 33.63 -10.49
N ARG A 987 5.06 32.58 -11.33
CA ARG A 987 3.89 32.28 -12.14
C ARG A 987 2.67 31.93 -11.26
N LEU A 988 2.88 31.21 -10.17
CA LEU A 988 1.83 30.86 -9.23
C LEU A 988 1.28 32.08 -8.48
N ILE A 989 2.14 33.03 -8.11
CA ILE A 989 1.72 34.32 -7.54
C ILE A 989 0.79 35.08 -8.49
N GLU A 990 1.10 35.11 -9.79
CA GLU A 990 0.24 35.72 -10.80
C GLU A 990 -1.13 35.02 -10.87
N VAL A 991 -1.13 33.69 -10.88
CA VAL A 991 -2.36 32.89 -10.90
C VAL A 991 -3.21 33.13 -9.66
N LEU A 992 -2.60 33.21 -8.47
CA LEU A 992 -3.31 33.46 -7.22
C LEU A 992 -3.96 34.86 -7.22
N LYS A 993 -3.26 35.88 -7.72
CA LYS A 993 -3.82 37.23 -7.92
C LYS A 993 -4.98 37.22 -8.89
N GLU A 994 -4.81 36.58 -10.05
CA GLU A 994 -5.89 36.46 -11.05
C GLU A 994 -7.11 35.71 -10.49
N SER A 995 -6.87 34.69 -9.66
CA SER A 995 -7.92 33.91 -8.98
C SER A 995 -8.65 34.71 -7.92
N GLN A 996 -8.02 35.74 -7.36
CA GLN A 996 -8.66 36.67 -6.43
C GLN A 996 -9.42 37.78 -7.15
N ASP A 997 -8.81 38.38 -8.18
CA ASP A 997 -9.32 39.60 -8.82
C ASP A 997 -10.34 39.32 -9.95
N ASN A 998 -10.25 38.17 -10.61
CA ASN A 998 -11.06 37.82 -11.79
C ASN A 998 -11.89 36.55 -11.55
N VAL A 999 -12.82 36.61 -10.58
CA VAL A 999 -13.76 35.53 -10.29
C VAL A 999 -15.06 35.72 -11.07
N LYS A 1000 -15.43 34.72 -11.85
CA LYS A 1000 -16.73 34.66 -12.55
C LYS A 1000 -17.75 33.91 -11.69
N GLN A 1001 -19.01 34.34 -11.76
CA GLN A 1001 -20.11 33.66 -11.07
C GLN A 1001 -20.31 32.23 -11.57
N SER A 1002 -20.03 31.97 -12.85
CA SER A 1002 -20.06 30.62 -13.45
C SER A 1002 -19.10 29.68 -12.73
N ASP A 1003 -17.87 30.13 -12.49
CA ASP A 1003 -16.80 29.32 -11.90
C ASP A 1003 -17.12 29.01 -10.45
N PHE A 1004 -17.60 30.03 -9.70
CA PHE A 1004 -18.10 29.87 -8.34
C PHE A 1004 -19.25 28.86 -8.27
N ASN A 1005 -20.30 29.05 -9.08
CA ASN A 1005 -21.48 28.17 -9.05
C ASN A 1005 -21.11 26.72 -9.37
N LYS A 1006 -20.19 26.50 -10.32
CA LYS A 1006 -19.71 25.16 -10.67
C LYS A 1006 -19.07 24.49 -9.46
N ILE A 1007 -18.06 25.11 -8.85
CA ILE A 1007 -17.33 24.53 -7.72
C ILE A 1007 -18.22 24.41 -6.49
N PHE A 1008 -19.05 25.41 -6.20
CA PHE A 1008 -20.00 25.40 -5.08
C PHE A 1008 -21.00 24.24 -5.21
N ASN A 1009 -21.57 24.01 -6.39
CA ASN A 1009 -22.51 22.91 -6.62
C ASN A 1009 -21.80 21.55 -6.49
N THR A 1010 -20.57 21.42 -7.02
CA THR A 1010 -19.77 20.20 -6.84
C THR A 1010 -19.52 19.91 -5.35
N LEU A 1011 -19.07 20.91 -4.59
CA LEU A 1011 -18.85 20.77 -3.15
C LEU A 1011 -20.15 20.47 -2.40
N LYS A 1012 -21.27 21.08 -2.78
CA LYS A 1012 -22.59 20.80 -2.19
C LYS A 1012 -22.98 19.33 -2.35
N VAL A 1013 -22.75 18.76 -3.53
CA VAL A 1013 -22.99 17.34 -3.79
C VAL A 1013 -22.03 16.48 -2.96
N GLN A 1014 -20.73 16.75 -3.00
CA GLN A 1014 -19.72 16.01 -2.22
C GLN A 1014 -19.97 16.05 -0.71
N LEU A 1015 -20.39 17.19 -0.16
CA LEU A 1015 -20.72 17.33 1.26
C LEU A 1015 -22.02 16.63 1.66
N SER A 1016 -22.89 16.33 0.69
CA SER A 1016 -24.14 15.61 0.92
C SER A 1016 -24.01 14.10 0.67
N ASP A 1017 -22.96 13.69 -0.02
CA ASP A 1017 -22.66 12.30 -0.33
C ASP A 1017 -21.70 11.72 0.70
N PHE A 1018 -22.19 10.76 1.49
CA PHE A 1018 -21.38 10.03 2.48
C PHE A 1018 -20.92 8.67 1.96
N SER A 1019 -21.31 8.29 0.75
CA SER A 1019 -21.03 6.95 0.24
C SER A 1019 -19.56 6.68 -0.08
N THR A 1020 -18.77 7.75 -0.22
CA THR A 1020 -17.34 7.67 -0.50
C THR A 1020 -16.48 7.60 0.75
N VAL A 1021 -17.07 7.63 1.95
CA VAL A 1021 -16.37 7.54 3.24
C VAL A 1021 -16.88 6.36 4.04
N THR A 1022 -16.03 5.76 4.85
CA THR A 1022 -16.45 4.69 5.77
C THR A 1022 -17.11 5.27 7.02
N PRO A 1023 -18.03 4.51 7.67
CA PRO A 1023 -18.64 4.93 8.93
C PRO A 1023 -17.64 5.39 10.00
N PHE A 1024 -16.50 4.71 10.15
CA PHE A 1024 -15.51 5.08 11.16
C PHE A 1024 -14.77 6.38 10.84
N GLU A 1025 -14.48 6.65 9.56
CA GLU A 1025 -13.84 7.91 9.13
C GLU A 1025 -14.74 9.10 9.44
N LEU A 1026 -16.04 8.94 9.22
CA LEU A 1026 -17.02 9.98 9.56
C LEU A 1026 -17.10 10.22 11.07
N ALA A 1027 -17.15 9.15 11.86
CA ALA A 1027 -17.15 9.26 13.32
C ALA A 1027 -15.87 9.95 13.84
N LEU A 1028 -14.72 9.63 13.26
CA LEU A 1028 -13.44 10.27 13.59
C LEU A 1028 -13.40 11.75 13.18
N ASP A 1029 -13.94 12.11 12.02
CA ASP A 1029 -13.98 13.52 11.56
C ASP A 1029 -14.82 14.40 12.50
N VAL A 1030 -15.98 13.89 12.93
CA VAL A 1030 -16.83 14.55 13.94
C VAL A 1030 -16.12 14.63 15.29
N ALA A 1031 -15.48 13.56 15.76
CA ALA A 1031 -14.75 13.58 17.02
C ALA A 1031 -13.61 14.62 17.02
N LEU A 1032 -12.88 14.73 15.91
CA LEU A 1032 -11.81 15.72 15.76
C LEU A 1032 -12.33 17.16 15.66
N SER A 1033 -13.51 17.41 15.06
CA SER A 1033 -14.10 18.76 15.01
C SER A 1033 -14.53 19.27 16.38
N VAL A 1034 -14.84 18.36 17.31
CA VAL A 1034 -15.18 18.70 18.70
C VAL A 1034 -13.95 19.05 19.53
N VAL A 1035 -12.83 18.34 19.31
CA VAL A 1035 -11.61 18.51 20.10
C VAL A 1035 -10.77 19.69 19.62
N ARG A 1036 -10.82 20.03 18.32
CA ARG A 1036 -9.96 21.06 17.71
C ARG A 1036 -10.72 22.35 17.42
N ARG A 1037 -10.17 23.47 17.87
CA ARG A 1037 -10.71 24.79 17.54
C ARG A 1037 -10.60 25.06 16.03
N ASN A 1038 -11.60 25.72 15.44
CA ASN A 1038 -11.66 26.11 14.02
C ASN A 1038 -11.59 24.94 13.02
N ARG A 1039 -11.85 23.70 13.47
CA ARG A 1039 -12.03 22.54 12.60
C ARG A 1039 -13.52 22.27 12.44
N PHE A 1040 -13.95 22.02 11.20
CA PHE A 1040 -15.33 21.71 10.87
C PHE A 1040 -15.38 20.37 10.16
N SER A 1041 -16.26 19.49 10.63
CA SER A 1041 -16.51 18.19 10.01
C SER A 1041 -17.27 18.33 8.70
N GLN A 1042 -17.37 17.25 7.92
CA GLN A 1042 -18.23 17.22 6.73
C GLN A 1042 -19.69 17.60 7.07
N LEU A 1043 -20.21 17.20 8.23
CA LEU A 1043 -21.57 17.54 8.69
C LEU A 1043 -21.72 19.05 8.99
N ASP A 1044 -20.70 19.66 9.59
CA ASP A 1044 -20.68 21.10 9.86
C ASP A 1044 -20.67 21.90 8.54
N LEU A 1045 -19.82 21.48 7.60
CA LEU A 1045 -19.72 22.12 6.28
C LEU A 1045 -20.99 21.95 5.47
N ARG A 1046 -21.61 20.77 5.50
CA ARG A 1046 -22.92 20.52 4.86
C ARG A 1046 -23.98 21.48 5.40
N SER A 1047 -23.97 21.75 6.70
CA SER A 1047 -24.90 22.67 7.35
C SER A 1047 -24.66 24.14 6.96
N ALA A 1048 -23.43 24.48 6.54
CA ALA A 1048 -23.09 25.81 6.02
C ALA A 1048 -23.51 26.02 4.55
N VAL A 1049 -23.83 24.96 3.81
CA VAL A 1049 -24.33 25.10 2.44
C VAL A 1049 -25.77 25.63 2.47
N THR A 1050 -25.95 26.92 2.15
CA THR A 1050 -27.28 27.55 2.07
C THR A 1050 -27.60 27.98 0.63
N ASP A 1051 -28.85 27.81 0.21
CA ASP A 1051 -29.32 28.19 -1.14
C ASP A 1051 -29.64 29.70 -1.28
N THR A 1052 -28.89 30.56 -0.57
CA THR A 1052 -29.11 32.00 -0.63
C THR A 1052 -28.52 32.61 -1.90
N SER A 1053 -29.24 33.54 -2.52
CA SER A 1053 -28.75 34.25 -3.71
C SER A 1053 -27.55 35.17 -3.44
N SER A 1054 -27.16 35.37 -2.17
CA SER A 1054 -26.02 36.22 -1.76
C SER A 1054 -24.67 35.50 -1.73
N GLN A 1055 -24.63 34.16 -1.82
CA GLN A 1055 -23.43 33.34 -1.64
C GLN A 1055 -22.22 33.81 -2.47
N PHE A 1056 -22.45 34.20 -3.73
CA PHE A 1056 -21.37 34.69 -4.60
C PHE A 1056 -20.80 36.04 -4.16
N GLU A 1057 -21.65 36.95 -3.68
CA GLU A 1057 -21.21 38.26 -3.17
C GLU A 1057 -20.54 38.12 -1.80
N ASP A 1058 -21.02 37.21 -0.96
CA ASP A 1058 -20.40 36.84 0.30
C ASP A 1058 -19.01 36.21 0.09
N PHE A 1059 -18.87 35.36 -0.95
CA PHE A 1059 -17.58 34.81 -1.38
C PHE A 1059 -16.60 35.90 -1.83
N LYS A 1060 -17.03 36.86 -2.65
CA LYS A 1060 -16.18 38.01 -3.02
C LYS A 1060 -15.76 38.81 -1.80
N ALA A 1061 -16.69 39.07 -0.88
CA ALA A 1061 -16.38 39.77 0.36
C ALA A 1061 -15.35 39.02 1.21
N PHE A 1062 -15.44 37.69 1.26
CA PHE A 1062 -14.42 36.84 1.87
C PHE A 1062 -13.05 37.03 1.19
N LEU A 1063 -12.97 36.97 -0.14
CA LEU A 1063 -11.71 37.17 -0.86
C LEU A 1063 -11.10 38.56 -0.64
N GLU A 1064 -11.92 39.61 -0.62
CA GLU A 1064 -11.45 40.99 -0.51
C GLU A 1064 -11.07 41.39 0.91
N LYS A 1065 -11.76 40.87 1.93
CA LYS A 1065 -11.62 41.32 3.32
C LYS A 1065 -11.01 40.30 4.26
N VAL A 1066 -11.38 39.03 4.12
CA VAL A 1066 -10.93 37.96 5.03
C VAL A 1066 -9.61 37.39 4.56
N LEU A 1067 -9.50 36.99 3.29
CA LEU A 1067 -8.30 36.35 2.78
C LEU A 1067 -7.11 37.34 2.68
N THR A 1068 -7.36 38.63 2.45
CA THR A 1068 -6.30 39.65 2.35
C THR A 1068 -5.80 40.15 3.70
N LYS A 1069 -6.58 39.97 4.77
CA LYS A 1069 -6.22 40.26 6.15
C LYS A 1069 -5.74 38.98 6.82
N ASN A 1070 -4.44 38.72 6.72
CA ASN A 1070 -3.90 37.42 7.09
C ASN A 1070 -2.57 37.49 7.84
N ALA A 1071 -2.29 36.39 8.54
CA ALA A 1071 -0.99 36.09 9.11
C ALA A 1071 -0.32 35.06 8.21
N LEU A 1072 0.95 35.24 7.87
CA LEU A 1072 1.64 34.39 6.90
C LEU A 1072 2.86 33.72 7.54
N ASP A 1073 2.84 32.40 7.60
CA ASP A 1073 4.02 31.58 7.87
C ASP A 1073 4.59 31.05 6.56
N VAL A 1074 5.88 31.23 6.33
CA VAL A 1074 6.59 30.67 5.19
C VAL A 1074 7.72 29.80 5.68
N PHE A 1075 7.83 28.59 5.17
CA PHE A 1075 9.01 27.73 5.34
C PHE A 1075 9.54 27.33 3.98
N ILE A 1076 10.75 27.76 3.65
CA ILE A 1076 11.43 27.38 2.41
C ILE A 1076 12.65 26.54 2.79
N MET A 1077 12.76 25.34 2.23
CA MET A 1077 13.89 24.47 2.45
C MET A 1077 14.44 23.85 1.17
N GLY A 1078 15.72 23.53 1.18
CA GLY A 1078 16.38 22.84 0.06
C GLY A 1078 17.56 23.62 -0.50
N ASP A 1079 17.85 23.36 -1.76
CA ASP A 1079 18.98 23.95 -2.48
C ASP A 1079 18.66 25.37 -2.97
N ILE A 1080 18.57 26.28 -1.99
CA ILE A 1080 18.27 27.71 -2.17
C ILE A 1080 18.96 28.52 -1.06
N ASP A 1081 19.52 29.66 -1.43
CA ASP A 1081 20.15 30.58 -0.48
C ASP A 1081 19.12 31.33 0.38
N TYR A 1082 19.52 31.76 1.58
CA TYR A 1082 18.64 32.44 2.52
C TYR A 1082 18.16 33.82 2.00
N GLU A 1083 18.96 34.55 1.22
CA GLU A 1083 18.57 35.85 0.65
C GLU A 1083 17.49 35.66 -0.42
N GLU A 1084 17.66 34.65 -1.27
CA GLU A 1084 16.67 34.30 -2.29
C GLU A 1084 15.38 33.80 -1.65
N ALA A 1085 15.47 32.87 -0.68
CA ALA A 1085 14.31 32.38 0.05
C ALA A 1085 13.54 33.51 0.75
N ARG A 1086 14.24 34.43 1.41
CA ARG A 1086 13.64 35.61 2.03
C ARG A 1086 12.93 36.49 1.01
N LYS A 1087 13.59 36.79 -0.12
CA LYS A 1087 13.01 37.61 -1.18
C LYS A 1087 11.74 36.98 -1.75
N LEU A 1088 11.77 35.68 -2.06
CA LEU A 1088 10.60 34.95 -2.58
C LEU A 1088 9.44 34.95 -1.58
N ALA A 1089 9.73 34.80 -0.28
CA ALA A 1089 8.71 34.91 0.77
C ALA A 1089 8.11 36.33 0.87
N GLU A 1090 8.94 37.36 0.75
CA GLU A 1090 8.50 38.77 0.74
C GLU A 1090 7.68 39.10 -0.51
N ASP A 1091 8.05 38.59 -1.69
CA ASP A 1091 7.30 38.73 -2.95
C ASP A 1091 5.92 38.05 -2.85
N PHE A 1092 5.86 36.86 -2.23
CA PHE A 1092 4.60 36.16 -1.95
C PHE A 1092 3.73 36.95 -0.96
N ARG A 1093 4.31 37.47 0.12
CA ARG A 1093 3.61 38.33 1.09
C ARG A 1093 3.04 39.58 0.40
N ALA A 1094 3.85 40.29 -0.38
CA ALA A 1094 3.45 41.50 -1.08
C ALA A 1094 2.30 41.25 -2.07
N ALA A 1095 2.21 40.04 -2.60
CA ALA A 1095 1.15 39.63 -3.50
C ALA A 1095 -0.20 39.41 -2.82
N LEU A 1096 -0.24 38.72 -1.67
CA LEU A 1096 -1.47 38.17 -1.10
C LEU A 1096 -1.88 38.77 0.26
N SER A 1097 -0.96 39.41 0.99
CA SER A 1097 -1.20 40.01 2.29
C SER A 1097 -1.38 41.52 2.18
N LYS A 1098 -2.62 42.00 1.93
CA LYS A 1098 -2.91 43.45 1.84
C LYS A 1098 -3.00 44.11 3.22
N GLN A 1099 -3.39 43.35 4.25
CA GLN A 1099 -3.47 43.82 5.63
C GLN A 1099 -2.85 42.79 6.59
N PRO A 1100 -1.98 43.21 7.52
CA PRO A 1100 -1.39 42.29 8.50
C PRO A 1100 -2.42 41.86 9.56
N LEU A 1101 -2.41 40.58 9.91
CA LEU A 1101 -3.14 40.01 11.05
C LEU A 1101 -2.14 39.44 12.07
N PRO A 1102 -2.16 39.88 13.34
CA PRO A 1102 -1.28 39.30 14.36
C PRO A 1102 -1.50 37.80 14.53
N PHE A 1103 -0.43 37.03 14.71
CA PHE A 1103 -0.52 35.57 14.92
C PHE A 1103 -1.41 35.20 16.12
N SER A 1104 -1.44 36.03 17.16
CA SER A 1104 -2.29 35.85 18.35
C SER A 1104 -3.79 35.95 18.07
N GLU A 1105 -4.19 36.59 16.97
CA GLU A 1105 -5.59 36.72 16.54
C GLU A 1105 -5.94 35.75 15.39
N SER A 1106 -4.94 35.08 14.83
CA SER A 1106 -5.09 34.16 13.69
C SER A 1106 -5.66 32.81 14.12
N ALA A 1107 -6.30 32.11 13.17
CA ALA A 1107 -6.73 30.74 13.37
C ALA A 1107 -5.50 29.83 13.65
N GLY A 1108 -5.52 29.14 14.79
CA GLY A 1108 -4.44 28.27 15.24
C GLY A 1108 -4.88 26.82 15.45
N SER A 1109 -3.90 25.92 15.50
CA SER A 1109 -4.07 24.53 15.94
C SER A 1109 -4.17 24.51 17.47
N GLU A 1110 -5.35 24.81 18.01
CA GLU A 1110 -5.64 24.72 19.44
C GLU A 1110 -6.47 23.47 19.76
N ILE A 1111 -6.10 22.76 20.83
CA ILE A 1111 -6.86 21.64 21.38
C ILE A 1111 -7.70 22.16 22.55
N LEU A 1112 -8.99 21.83 22.54
CA LEU A 1112 -9.92 22.21 23.58
C LEU A 1112 -9.75 21.32 24.81
N ASN A 1113 -9.68 21.93 26.00
CA ASN A 1113 -9.76 21.20 27.25
C ASN A 1113 -11.22 20.83 27.53
N LEU A 1114 -11.56 19.55 27.37
CA LEU A 1114 -12.92 19.06 27.63
C LEU A 1114 -13.15 18.96 29.15
N ALA A 1115 -14.18 19.63 29.65
CA ALA A 1115 -14.49 19.66 31.09
C ALA A 1115 -15.13 18.35 31.60
N ASP A 1116 -15.83 17.65 30.71
CA ASP A 1116 -16.54 16.39 30.95
C ASP A 1116 -16.35 15.48 29.72
N ASP A 1117 -16.59 14.17 29.90
CA ASP A 1117 -16.64 13.23 28.78
C ASP A 1117 -17.77 13.60 27.82
N ILE A 1118 -17.44 13.71 26.53
CA ILE A 1118 -18.40 14.02 25.48
C ILE A 1118 -18.71 12.75 24.69
N GLU A 1119 -19.97 12.36 24.71
CA GLU A 1119 -20.48 11.27 23.88
C GLU A 1119 -21.38 11.84 22.78
N ILE A 1120 -21.08 11.48 21.52
CA ILE A 1120 -21.86 11.87 20.36
C ILE A 1120 -22.39 10.60 19.69
N ARG A 1121 -23.70 10.56 19.47
CA ARG A 1121 -24.37 9.48 18.76
C ARG A 1121 -25.24 10.05 17.65
N PHE A 1122 -25.07 9.52 16.45
CA PHE A 1122 -25.93 9.82 15.31
C PHE A 1122 -26.13 8.55 14.48
N SER A 1123 -27.25 8.48 13.76
CA SER A 1123 -27.50 7.38 12.82
C SER A 1123 -26.48 7.44 11.69
N ASN A 1124 -26.00 6.27 11.23
CA ASN A 1124 -25.14 6.19 10.05
C ASN A 1124 -25.79 6.98 8.89
N PRO A 1125 -25.19 8.10 8.43
CA PRO A 1125 -25.78 8.94 7.40
C PRO A 1125 -25.50 8.42 5.99
N ILE A 1126 -24.69 7.36 5.86
CA ILE A 1126 -24.55 6.59 4.63
C ILE A 1126 -25.89 5.88 4.41
N PRO A 1127 -26.64 6.21 3.34
CA PRO A 1127 -27.97 5.64 3.14
C PRO A 1127 -27.87 4.11 3.03
N GLU A 1128 -28.87 3.36 3.49
CA GLU A 1128 -28.95 1.88 3.38
C GLU A 1128 -27.77 1.06 3.96
N ASP A 1129 -26.74 1.70 4.50
CA ASP A 1129 -25.64 1.06 5.20
C ASP A 1129 -26.03 0.79 6.66
N ALA A 1130 -26.12 -0.49 7.01
CA ALA A 1130 -26.44 -0.95 8.36
C ALA A 1130 -25.20 -1.06 9.27
N THR A 1131 -24.01 -0.76 8.75
CA THR A 1131 -22.76 -0.80 9.49
C THR A 1131 -22.75 0.25 10.59
N ASN A 1132 -22.24 -0.13 11.77
CA ASN A 1132 -22.05 0.79 12.88
C ASN A 1132 -20.55 1.02 13.05
N ALA A 1133 -20.16 2.22 13.45
CA ALA A 1133 -18.79 2.49 13.86
C ALA A 1133 -18.74 3.10 15.25
N TYR A 1134 -17.67 2.81 15.97
CA TYR A 1134 -17.36 3.37 17.26
C TYR A 1134 -15.94 3.93 17.24
N VAL A 1135 -15.81 5.21 17.60
CA VAL A 1135 -14.53 5.88 17.75
C VAL A 1135 -14.46 6.50 19.14
N SER A 1136 -13.40 6.22 19.87
CA SER A 1136 -13.11 6.86 21.15
C SER A 1136 -11.74 7.52 21.10
N LEU A 1137 -11.68 8.79 21.51
CA LEU A 1137 -10.47 9.61 21.54
C LEU A 1137 -10.20 10.08 22.98
N TYR A 1138 -9.07 9.67 23.54
CA TYR A 1138 -8.56 10.20 24.81
C TYR A 1138 -7.45 11.20 24.52
N VAL A 1139 -7.74 12.49 24.68
CA VAL A 1139 -6.86 13.59 24.28
C VAL A 1139 -6.11 14.11 25.49
N THR A 1140 -4.79 14.22 25.38
CA THR A 1140 -3.96 14.79 26.45
C THR A 1140 -4.12 16.31 26.52
N HIS A 1141 -4.46 16.84 27.70
CA HIS A 1141 -4.45 18.27 27.96
C HIS A 1141 -3.91 18.56 29.37
N PRO A 1142 -2.92 19.48 29.55
CA PRO A 1142 -2.22 20.22 28.51
C PRO A 1142 -1.40 19.31 27.57
N PRO A 1143 -0.83 19.84 26.46
CA PRO A 1143 0.12 19.11 25.64
C PRO A 1143 1.18 18.36 26.47
N PRO A 1144 1.44 17.09 26.16
CA PRO A 1144 2.33 16.26 26.96
C PRO A 1144 3.77 16.75 26.82
N ASP A 1145 4.55 16.61 27.89
CA ASP A 1145 5.99 16.81 27.80
C ASP A 1145 6.68 15.65 27.04
N MET A 1146 7.99 15.76 26.81
CA MET A 1146 8.73 14.75 26.06
C MET A 1146 8.69 13.35 26.69
N MET A 1147 8.70 13.26 28.02
CA MET A 1147 8.63 11.98 28.71
C MET A 1147 7.23 11.38 28.63
N GLU A 1148 6.20 12.21 28.79
CA GLU A 1148 4.81 11.81 28.62
C GLU A 1148 4.55 11.32 27.19
N MET A 1149 5.07 12.01 26.17
CA MET A 1149 4.97 11.57 24.78
C MET A 1149 5.53 10.15 24.59
N VAL A 1150 6.72 9.86 25.15
CA VAL A 1150 7.31 8.51 25.07
C VAL A 1150 6.43 7.47 25.78
N VAL A 1151 5.90 7.78 26.95
CA VAL A 1151 5.02 6.87 27.71
C VAL A 1151 3.74 6.57 26.92
N TYR A 1152 3.09 7.60 26.36
CA TYR A 1152 1.88 7.41 25.56
C TYR A 1152 2.17 6.58 24.29
N SER A 1153 3.28 6.83 23.59
CA SER A 1153 3.67 6.02 22.44
C SER A 1153 3.88 4.55 22.82
N LEU A 1154 4.50 4.26 23.97
CA LEU A 1154 4.67 2.89 24.46
C LEU A 1154 3.31 2.23 24.80
N ILE A 1155 2.38 2.96 25.40
CA ILE A 1155 1.02 2.46 25.65
C ILE A 1155 0.33 2.10 24.33
N GLY A 1156 0.47 2.94 23.31
CA GLY A 1156 -0.06 2.69 21.97
C GLY A 1156 0.46 1.38 21.36
N GLU A 1157 1.75 1.12 21.51
CA GLU A 1157 2.36 -0.13 21.03
C GLU A 1157 1.82 -1.35 21.79
N VAL A 1158 1.78 -1.28 23.13
CA VAL A 1158 1.35 -2.38 24.00
C VAL A 1158 -0.13 -2.75 23.81
N ILE A 1159 -1.00 -1.78 23.53
CA ILE A 1159 -2.45 -2.03 23.39
C ILE A 1159 -2.84 -2.52 22.00
N SER A 1160 -2.04 -2.23 20.97
CA SER A 1160 -2.40 -2.45 19.57
C SER A 1160 -2.77 -3.90 19.23
N SER A 1161 -1.86 -4.85 19.48
CA SER A 1161 -2.06 -6.29 19.20
C SER A 1161 -3.16 -6.90 20.09
N PRO A 1162 -3.15 -6.75 21.42
CA PRO A 1162 -4.22 -7.31 22.26
C PRO A 1162 -5.61 -6.78 21.92
N PHE A 1163 -5.73 -5.51 21.50
CA PHE A 1163 -6.99 -4.94 21.06
C PHE A 1163 -7.46 -5.57 19.75
N PHE A 1164 -6.57 -5.67 18.75
CA PHE A 1164 -6.87 -6.30 17.47
C PHE A 1164 -7.33 -7.76 17.65
N ASP A 1165 -6.56 -8.56 18.39
CA ASP A 1165 -6.84 -9.98 18.62
C ASP A 1165 -8.17 -10.19 19.36
N THR A 1166 -8.45 -9.36 20.37
CA THR A 1166 -9.69 -9.47 21.15
C THR A 1166 -10.91 -9.17 20.29
N ILE A 1167 -10.90 -8.04 19.56
CA ILE A 1167 -12.07 -7.60 18.78
C ILE A 1167 -12.28 -8.49 17.54
N ARG A 1168 -11.22 -8.77 16.79
CA ARG A 1168 -11.31 -9.45 15.48
C ARG A 1168 -11.33 -10.96 15.62
N THR A 1169 -10.46 -11.53 16.46
CA THR A 1169 -10.26 -12.99 16.53
C THR A 1169 -11.20 -13.65 17.54
N HIS A 1170 -11.37 -13.04 18.72
CA HIS A 1170 -12.20 -13.63 19.77
C HIS A 1170 -13.67 -13.24 19.68
N TRP A 1171 -13.97 -11.95 19.56
CA TRP A 1171 -15.34 -11.46 19.53
C TRP A 1171 -15.93 -11.51 18.12
N MET A 1172 -15.11 -11.35 17.07
CA MET A 1172 -15.53 -11.24 15.67
C MET A 1172 -16.55 -10.10 15.45
N ASP A 1173 -16.47 -9.05 16.27
CA ASP A 1173 -17.47 -7.98 16.35
C ASP A 1173 -17.21 -6.82 15.37
N GLY A 1174 -16.08 -6.83 14.65
CA GLY A 1174 -15.76 -5.81 13.64
C GLY A 1174 -14.66 -6.27 12.69
N TYR A 1175 -14.79 -5.93 11.41
CA TYR A 1175 -13.73 -6.18 10.43
C TYR A 1175 -12.61 -5.14 10.56
N VAL A 1176 -12.96 -3.90 10.94
CA VAL A 1176 -11.98 -2.85 11.27
C VAL A 1176 -11.87 -2.77 12.78
N ALA A 1177 -10.68 -3.04 13.32
CA ALA A 1177 -10.38 -2.88 14.74
C ALA A 1177 -8.97 -2.32 14.86
N ALA A 1178 -8.83 -1.16 15.51
CA ALA A 1178 -7.52 -0.55 15.73
C ALA A 1178 -7.48 0.21 17.06
N ALA A 1179 -6.36 0.11 17.76
CA ALA A 1179 -6.03 0.95 18.90
C ALA A 1179 -4.61 1.49 18.73
N ALA A 1180 -4.44 2.80 18.85
CA ALA A 1180 -3.13 3.44 18.72
C ALA A 1180 -3.10 4.78 19.45
N VAL A 1181 -1.91 5.19 19.88
CA VAL A 1181 -1.65 6.57 20.27
C VAL A 1181 -1.09 7.33 19.07
N ARG A 1182 -1.63 8.53 18.82
CA ARG A 1182 -1.24 9.40 17.70
C ARG A 1182 -1.07 10.83 18.17
N GLU A 1183 -0.20 11.57 17.49
CA GLU A 1183 -0.08 13.01 17.67
C GLU A 1183 -1.29 13.70 17.04
N VAL A 1184 -1.90 14.64 17.77
CA VAL A 1184 -2.88 15.61 17.26
C VAL A 1184 -2.38 16.99 17.67
N PRO A 1185 -1.40 17.58 16.94
CA PRO A 1185 -0.64 18.71 17.45
C PRO A 1185 -1.52 19.88 17.93
N PRO A 1186 -1.25 20.44 19.12
CA PRO A 1186 -0.09 20.15 20.00
C PRO A 1186 -0.25 18.96 20.98
N ALA A 1187 -1.33 18.19 20.95
CA ALA A 1187 -1.60 17.11 21.90
C ALA A 1187 -1.24 15.70 21.36
N MET A 1188 -1.33 14.69 22.21
CA MET A 1188 -1.37 13.27 21.86
C MET A 1188 -2.79 12.73 22.11
N THR A 1189 -3.18 11.68 21.40
CA THR A 1189 -4.51 11.06 21.55
C THR A 1189 -4.41 9.55 21.47
N LEU A 1190 -4.93 8.84 22.47
CA LEU A 1190 -5.21 7.41 22.37
C LEU A 1190 -6.55 7.25 21.63
N ALA A 1191 -6.49 6.70 20.42
CA ALA A 1191 -7.64 6.45 19.57
C ALA A 1191 -7.95 4.95 19.55
N THR A 1192 -9.22 4.61 19.69
CA THR A 1192 -9.73 3.25 19.42
C THR A 1192 -10.84 3.35 18.39
N ILE A 1193 -10.82 2.45 17.41
CA ILE A 1193 -11.70 2.43 16.25
C ILE A 1193 -12.23 1.01 16.07
N VAL A 1194 -13.54 0.87 15.95
CA VAL A 1194 -14.22 -0.39 15.62
C VAL A 1194 -15.29 -0.13 14.56
N GLN A 1195 -15.35 -0.98 13.55
CA GLN A 1195 -16.42 -1.01 12.53
C GLN A 1195 -16.86 -2.44 12.22
#